data_AF-A0A4V2MR88-F1
#
_entry.id   AF-A0A4V2MR88-F1
#
_cell.length_a   1.000
_cell.length_b   1.000
_cell.length_c   1.000
_cell.angle_alpha   90.00
_cell.angle_beta   90.00
_cell.angle_gamma   90.00
#
_symmetry.space_group_name_H-M   'P 1'
#
loop_
_entity.id
_entity.type
_entity.pdbx_description
1 polymer ?
#
loop_
_entity_poly.entity_id
_entity_poly.type
_entity_poly.pdbx_seq_one_letter_code
_entity_poly.pdbx_strand_id
1 'polypeptide(L)'
;MTKIFKIAKLELSILFYSPVAWIAIAIFMIQSGIGFFGLLGSYQEAISMGIPVDNLTFSLFTDLNSLFDTVIQNLYLYIPLITMGLMSRELQSGSIKLLLSAPVKIREIILGKYLSMVGYALILILILVIYAITGASIIKNPEIKLICSGLIGIFLLTCTYAAIGLFMSSLTPYQVVAAISTLAVFAALKFIGSVGQGIDFVRDLTYFLSISGRADDMLKGLITTRDVLYFLIIISLFLSLCIIRLKNQRESSALWIGYSRYAAIFICALMLGFLSSRPGLIGYLDMTRAKSRTLTKNSQKIVLQIDGPLEITTYVNLLDQNVYFGLPQSRNTDLAQFEKFQRFLPDLQMKYVYYYDVADLKNNKNMSYQGDITGLSTQQLAEKVADNMGLDLDLFMPPKEIRKIIDLSAENNSVVRVLKYKGQSSFLRFYDGVDQFPSEAEIAAAIKRLIVKVPKIAFVTGHHERSIDKTGDRNYQMMSTMRRNRKALINQGFDVVQLDLSKENIPDNLAALVIADPSIPVGDTEKMKINHFLAGGGNMLLTTEPGRQSIVNPLLKPLGLEVIEGMLVHPGKNDSPDLITSEIWNGKSELPLSGVSALRYKAVLPFKAEAMAISTAGGWNRTTPVDLTAGGLIFDPLKNDLKGAFPVIISLNRKIGEKDQRIVVSGDADFLNNIELSHPRGDNERFIKMLFSWFSYGDFPIDTSRQRALDNNILLGRKDISVLRTILLGAVPALILIIGAAVLIRRKRN
;
A
#
# COMPACT_ATOMS: atom_id res chain seq x y z
N MET A 1 -45.75 12.61 4.41
CA MET A 1 -45.05 11.35 4.05
C MET A 1 -45.95 10.36 3.29
N THR A 2 -47.23 10.22 3.62
CA THR A 2 -48.14 9.25 2.97
C THR A 2 -48.25 9.38 1.44
N LYS A 3 -48.26 10.61 0.88
CA LYS A 3 -48.30 10.83 -0.58
C LYS A 3 -47.01 10.38 -1.30
N ILE A 4 -45.84 10.64 -0.72
CA ILE A 4 -44.53 10.25 -1.29
C ILE A 4 -44.46 8.73 -1.45
N PHE A 5 -44.81 7.98 -0.40
CA PHE A 5 -44.80 6.51 -0.46
C PHE A 5 -45.82 5.95 -1.45
N LYS A 6 -47.01 6.57 -1.58
CA LYS A 6 -48.00 6.18 -2.59
C LYS A 6 -47.46 6.35 -4.02
N ILE A 7 -46.81 7.48 -4.29
CA ILE A 7 -46.15 7.75 -5.58
C ILE A 7 -45.03 6.74 -5.81
N ALA A 8 -44.15 6.54 -4.83
CA ALA A 8 -43.04 5.59 -4.93
C ALA A 8 -43.51 4.17 -5.23
N LYS A 9 -44.55 3.70 -4.52
CA LYS A 9 -45.15 2.38 -4.76
C LYS A 9 -45.72 2.27 -6.18
N LEU A 10 -46.47 3.28 -6.63
CA LEU A 10 -47.04 3.32 -7.97
C LEU A 10 -45.95 3.27 -9.05
N GLU A 11 -44.93 4.13 -8.93
CA GLU A 11 -43.81 4.21 -9.88
C GLU A 11 -43.01 2.90 -9.94
N LEU A 12 -42.73 2.29 -8.77
CA LEU A 12 -42.07 1.00 -8.71
C LEU A 12 -42.91 -0.08 -9.39
N SER A 13 -44.23 -0.10 -9.16
CA SER A 13 -45.13 -1.02 -9.86
C SER A 13 -45.12 -0.78 -11.38
N ILE A 14 -45.18 0.47 -11.85
CA ILE A 14 -45.10 0.81 -13.28
C ILE A 14 -43.80 0.29 -13.90
N LEU A 15 -42.69 0.40 -13.17
CA LEU A 15 -41.39 -0.13 -13.62
C LEU A 15 -41.44 -1.65 -13.80
N PHE A 16 -41.97 -2.40 -12.82
CA PHE A 16 -42.13 -3.86 -12.89
C PHE A 16 -43.24 -4.32 -13.84
N TYR A 17 -44.11 -3.42 -14.28
CA TYR A 17 -45.04 -3.69 -15.37
C TYR A 17 -44.46 -3.40 -16.75
N SER A 18 -43.15 -3.14 -16.85
CA SER A 18 -42.38 -3.13 -18.09
C SER A 18 -41.44 -4.35 -18.14
N PRO A 19 -41.28 -5.00 -19.32
CA PRO A 19 -40.29 -6.08 -19.49
C PRO A 19 -38.86 -5.65 -19.17
N VAL A 20 -38.53 -4.38 -19.41
CA VAL A 20 -37.17 -3.84 -19.29
C VAL A 20 -36.60 -4.03 -17.87
N ALA A 21 -37.43 -3.85 -16.84
CA ALA A 21 -36.99 -3.97 -15.45
C ALA A 21 -36.57 -5.41 -15.08
N TRP A 22 -37.33 -6.40 -15.55
CA TRP A 22 -37.06 -7.82 -15.34
C TRP A 22 -35.82 -8.29 -16.11
N ILE A 23 -35.71 -7.86 -17.38
CA ILE A 23 -34.54 -8.16 -18.22
C ILE A 23 -33.28 -7.56 -17.59
N ALA A 24 -33.33 -6.30 -17.13
CA ALA A 24 -32.19 -5.66 -16.49
C ALA A 24 -31.73 -6.40 -15.22
N ILE A 25 -32.66 -6.85 -14.36
CA ILE A 25 -32.35 -7.66 -13.17
C ILE A 25 -31.68 -8.98 -13.56
N ALA A 26 -32.23 -9.69 -14.56
CA ALA A 26 -31.67 -10.96 -15.01
C ALA A 26 -30.26 -10.81 -15.61
N ILE A 27 -30.05 -9.79 -16.46
CA ILE A 27 -28.73 -9.50 -17.04
C ILE A 27 -27.74 -9.07 -15.95
N PHE A 28 -28.15 -8.21 -15.01
CA PHE A 28 -27.31 -7.77 -13.90
C PHE A 28 -26.84 -8.94 -13.03
N MET A 29 -27.75 -9.89 -12.74
CA MET A 29 -27.40 -11.12 -12.03
C MET A 29 -26.39 -11.95 -12.81
N ILE A 30 -26.67 -12.24 -14.09
CA ILE A 30 -25.76 -13.04 -14.92
C ILE A 30 -24.37 -12.40 -15.00
N GLN A 31 -24.32 -11.10 -15.30
CA GLN A 31 -23.07 -10.36 -15.43
C GLN A 31 -22.25 -10.37 -14.12
N SER A 32 -22.90 -10.14 -12.98
CA SER A 32 -22.25 -10.18 -11.68
C SER A 32 -21.68 -11.57 -11.37
N GLY A 33 -22.45 -12.63 -11.67
CA GLY A 33 -22.02 -13.98 -11.39
C GLY A 33 -20.92 -14.51 -12.31
N ILE A 34 -20.82 -14.04 -13.57
CA ILE A 34 -19.76 -14.48 -14.50
C ILE A 34 -18.37 -14.15 -13.93
N GLY A 35 -18.15 -12.90 -13.50
CA GLY A 35 -16.89 -12.49 -12.89
C GLY A 35 -16.60 -13.24 -11.58
N PHE A 36 -17.60 -13.32 -10.70
CA PHE A 36 -17.48 -13.99 -9.41
C PHE A 36 -17.12 -15.48 -9.53
N PHE A 37 -17.85 -16.24 -10.34
CA PHE A 37 -17.58 -17.67 -10.53
C PHE A 37 -16.32 -17.94 -11.35
N GLY A 38 -15.92 -17.01 -12.22
CA GLY A 38 -14.64 -17.06 -12.93
C GLY A 38 -13.47 -17.07 -11.94
N LEU A 39 -13.39 -16.05 -11.09
CA LEU A 39 -12.34 -15.94 -10.07
C LEU A 39 -12.41 -17.07 -9.04
N LEU A 40 -13.61 -17.41 -8.56
CA LEU A 40 -13.78 -18.51 -7.60
C LEU A 40 -13.28 -19.84 -8.17
N GLY A 41 -13.51 -20.10 -9.47
CA GLY A 41 -12.99 -21.26 -10.17
C GLY A 41 -11.46 -21.27 -10.24
N SER A 42 -10.84 -20.14 -10.58
CA SER A 42 -9.38 -20.00 -10.65
C SER A 42 -8.70 -20.21 -9.29
N TYR A 43 -9.25 -19.62 -8.22
CA TYR A 43 -8.72 -19.84 -6.86
C TYR A 43 -8.91 -21.29 -6.39
N GLN A 44 -10.05 -21.90 -6.71
CA GLN A 44 -10.27 -23.31 -6.39
C GLN A 44 -9.26 -24.22 -7.11
N GLU A 45 -8.96 -23.93 -8.38
CA GLU A 45 -7.96 -24.65 -9.16
C GLU A 45 -6.57 -24.50 -8.55
N ALA A 46 -6.16 -23.29 -8.19
CA ALA A 46 -4.89 -23.03 -7.52
C ALA A 46 -4.76 -23.81 -6.20
N ILE A 47 -5.79 -23.77 -5.34
CA ILE A 47 -5.83 -24.55 -4.09
C ILE A 47 -5.71 -26.05 -4.37
N SER A 48 -6.44 -26.56 -5.37
CA SER A 48 -6.37 -27.98 -5.77
C SER A 48 -5.01 -28.40 -6.32
N MET A 49 -4.22 -27.46 -6.85
CA MET A 49 -2.82 -27.68 -7.26
C MET A 49 -1.80 -27.52 -6.11
N GLY A 50 -2.26 -27.27 -4.88
CA GLY A 50 -1.38 -27.06 -3.72
C GLY A 50 -0.73 -25.68 -3.67
N ILE A 51 -1.20 -24.72 -4.51
CA ILE A 51 -0.70 -23.34 -4.49
C ILE A 51 -1.37 -22.62 -3.31
N PRO A 52 -0.59 -22.05 -2.38
CA PRO A 52 -1.15 -21.30 -1.26
C PRO A 52 -1.81 -20.02 -1.74
N VAL A 53 -2.98 -19.71 -1.16
CA VAL A 53 -3.74 -18.49 -1.43
C VAL A 53 -4.05 -17.78 -0.11
N ASP A 54 -4.20 -16.46 -0.14
CA ASP A 54 -4.61 -15.65 1.00
C ASP A 54 -5.55 -14.50 0.57
N ASN A 55 -6.16 -13.83 1.55
CA ASN A 55 -7.10 -12.72 1.35
C ASN A 55 -8.22 -13.02 0.33
N LEU A 56 -8.74 -14.25 0.29
CA LEU A 56 -9.72 -14.68 -0.71
C LEU A 56 -10.96 -13.78 -0.74
N THR A 57 -11.41 -13.29 0.41
CA THR A 57 -12.57 -12.39 0.47
C THR A 57 -12.27 -11.07 -0.23
N PHE A 58 -11.08 -10.49 -0.02
CA PHE A 58 -10.67 -9.27 -0.69
C PHE A 58 -10.57 -9.50 -2.21
N SER A 59 -9.91 -10.58 -2.63
CA SER A 59 -9.71 -10.90 -4.04
C SER A 59 -11.01 -11.17 -4.80
N LEU A 60 -11.94 -11.93 -4.22
CA LEU A 60 -13.20 -12.29 -4.89
C LEU A 60 -14.19 -11.12 -4.97
N PHE A 61 -14.19 -10.22 -3.99
CA PHE A 61 -15.18 -9.15 -3.89
C PHE A 61 -14.68 -7.77 -4.30
N THR A 62 -13.40 -7.43 -4.07
CA THR A 62 -12.93 -6.03 -4.09
C THR A 62 -11.75 -5.73 -5.00
N ASP A 63 -10.97 -6.74 -5.38
CA ASP A 63 -9.78 -6.58 -6.21
C ASP A 63 -10.12 -6.30 -7.69
N LEU A 64 -9.11 -6.14 -8.54
CA LEU A 64 -9.31 -5.93 -9.98
C LEU A 64 -10.10 -7.10 -10.60
N ASN A 65 -11.10 -6.79 -11.42
CA ASN A 65 -12.00 -7.76 -12.06
C ASN A 65 -12.85 -8.58 -11.07
N SER A 66 -12.91 -8.19 -9.80
CA SER A 66 -13.75 -8.83 -8.78
C SER A 66 -15.24 -8.53 -8.97
N LEU A 67 -16.10 -9.12 -8.12
CA LEU A 67 -17.55 -8.88 -8.14
C LEU A 67 -17.88 -7.38 -8.07
N PHE A 68 -17.36 -6.65 -7.08
CA PHE A 68 -17.74 -5.24 -6.90
C PHE A 68 -17.14 -4.33 -7.95
N ASP A 69 -15.91 -4.58 -8.37
CA ASP A 69 -15.26 -3.82 -9.46
C ASP A 69 -16.07 -3.97 -10.76
N THR A 70 -16.41 -5.21 -11.13
CA THR A 70 -17.26 -5.51 -12.29
C THR A 70 -18.61 -4.81 -12.18
N VAL A 71 -19.25 -4.84 -11.01
CA VAL A 71 -20.55 -4.18 -10.81
C VAL A 71 -20.44 -2.67 -11.02
N ILE A 72 -19.48 -2.00 -10.38
CA ILE A 72 -19.30 -0.54 -10.51
C ILE A 72 -19.02 -0.15 -11.96
N GLN A 73 -18.17 -0.91 -12.65
CA GLN A 73 -17.87 -0.68 -14.06
C GLN A 73 -19.09 -0.84 -14.96
N ASN A 74 -20.11 -1.61 -14.58
CA ASN A 74 -21.28 -1.83 -15.42
C ASN A 74 -22.52 -1.03 -14.98
N LEU A 75 -22.58 -0.53 -13.75
CA LEU A 75 -23.72 0.23 -13.21
C LEU A 75 -24.12 1.42 -14.10
N TYR A 76 -23.15 2.10 -14.72
CA TYR A 76 -23.42 3.25 -15.57
C TYR A 76 -24.28 2.90 -16.81
N LEU A 77 -24.33 1.63 -17.23
CA LEU A 77 -25.16 1.15 -18.34
C LEU A 77 -26.62 0.89 -17.90
N TYR A 78 -26.82 0.38 -16.69
CA TYR A 78 -28.15 0.02 -16.18
C TYR A 78 -28.97 1.25 -15.78
N ILE A 79 -28.35 2.21 -15.10
CA ILE A 79 -29.08 3.31 -14.47
C ILE A 79 -29.79 4.22 -15.48
N PRO A 80 -29.17 4.63 -16.61
CA PRO A 80 -29.86 5.42 -17.62
C PRO A 80 -31.08 4.71 -18.19
N LEU A 81 -31.01 3.38 -18.40
CA LEU A 81 -32.10 2.59 -18.95
C LEU A 81 -33.33 2.55 -18.02
N ILE A 82 -33.12 2.44 -16.70
CA ILE A 82 -34.23 2.37 -15.74
C ILE A 82 -34.77 3.75 -15.34
N THR A 83 -33.94 4.81 -15.43
CA THR A 83 -34.33 6.17 -15.04
C THR A 83 -34.87 7.01 -16.19
N MET A 84 -34.55 6.68 -17.44
CA MET A 84 -34.88 7.51 -18.60
C MET A 84 -36.35 7.89 -18.69
N GLY A 85 -37.26 7.00 -18.26
CA GLY A 85 -38.70 7.16 -18.36
C GLY A 85 -39.38 7.75 -17.12
N LEU A 86 -38.67 8.17 -16.09
CA LEU A 86 -39.29 8.63 -14.83
C LEU A 86 -40.11 9.92 -15.02
N MET A 87 -39.59 10.88 -15.79
CA MET A 87 -40.25 12.14 -16.10
C MET A 87 -40.54 12.30 -17.59
N SER A 88 -39.65 11.82 -18.46
CA SER A 88 -39.80 11.98 -19.92
C SER A 88 -41.10 11.38 -20.46
N ARG A 89 -41.61 10.27 -19.90
CA ARG A 89 -42.91 9.68 -20.28
C ARG A 89 -44.08 10.63 -20.02
N GLU A 90 -44.08 11.32 -18.89
CA GLU A 90 -45.14 12.26 -18.52
C GLU A 90 -45.08 13.54 -19.37
N LEU A 91 -43.85 13.97 -19.69
CA LEU A 91 -43.61 15.08 -20.61
C LEU A 91 -44.08 14.74 -22.03
N GLN A 92 -43.71 13.56 -22.55
CA GLN A 92 -44.08 13.09 -23.89
C GLN A 92 -45.59 12.93 -24.05
N SER A 93 -46.26 12.36 -23.05
CA SER A 93 -47.71 12.14 -23.07
C SER A 93 -48.53 13.39 -22.76
N GLY A 94 -47.89 14.50 -22.35
CA GLY A 94 -48.57 15.72 -21.90
C GLY A 94 -49.27 15.59 -20.53
N SER A 95 -49.27 14.39 -19.93
CA SER A 95 -49.86 14.12 -18.62
C SER A 95 -49.19 14.87 -17.47
N ILE A 96 -47.99 15.42 -17.70
CA ILE A 96 -47.32 16.32 -16.76
C ILE A 96 -48.21 17.50 -16.32
N LYS A 97 -49.09 18.01 -17.20
CA LYS A 97 -50.02 19.10 -16.87
C LYS A 97 -51.03 18.68 -15.80
N LEU A 98 -51.53 17.44 -15.90
CA LEU A 98 -52.44 16.86 -14.90
C LEU A 98 -51.71 16.65 -13.57
N LEU A 99 -50.49 16.13 -13.63
CA LEU A 99 -49.68 15.88 -12.43
C LEU A 99 -49.35 17.18 -11.68
N LEU A 100 -49.01 18.26 -12.40
CA LEU A 100 -48.72 19.56 -11.81
C LEU A 100 -49.98 20.30 -11.31
N SER A 101 -51.16 19.95 -11.81
CA SER A 101 -52.46 20.48 -11.38
C SER A 101 -53.05 19.70 -10.20
N ALA A 102 -52.57 18.48 -9.95
CA ALA A 102 -52.98 17.68 -8.81
C ALA A 102 -52.61 18.35 -7.48
N PRO A 103 -53.36 18.11 -6.37
CA PRO A 103 -53.08 18.67 -5.05
C PRO A 103 -51.89 17.95 -4.36
N VAL A 104 -50.74 17.91 -5.05
CA VAL A 104 -49.49 17.27 -4.63
C VAL A 104 -48.35 18.26 -4.83
N LYS A 105 -47.45 18.39 -3.86
CA LYS A 105 -46.31 19.31 -3.96
C LYS A 105 -45.27 18.75 -4.93
N ILE A 106 -44.59 19.60 -5.69
CA ILE A 106 -43.50 19.20 -6.63
C ILE A 106 -42.45 18.32 -5.93
N ARG A 107 -42.05 18.71 -4.71
CA ARG A 107 -41.11 17.92 -3.89
C ARG A 107 -41.62 16.51 -3.57
N GLU A 108 -42.93 16.33 -3.39
CA GLU A 108 -43.52 15.02 -3.10
C GLU A 108 -43.50 14.10 -4.33
N ILE A 109 -43.68 14.67 -5.53
CA ILE A 109 -43.57 13.97 -6.81
C ILE A 109 -42.13 13.49 -7.02
N ILE A 110 -41.16 14.41 -6.95
CA ILE A 110 -39.75 14.10 -7.20
C ILE A 110 -39.20 13.11 -6.17
N LEU A 111 -39.46 13.33 -4.87
CA LEU A 111 -39.03 12.38 -3.84
C LEU A 111 -39.72 11.02 -3.96
N GLY A 112 -40.98 10.98 -4.41
CA GLY A 112 -41.68 9.71 -4.68
C GLY A 112 -41.05 8.91 -5.80
N LYS A 113 -40.78 9.57 -6.94
CA LYS A 113 -40.07 8.95 -8.10
C LYS A 113 -38.64 8.55 -7.76
N TYR A 114 -37.93 9.33 -6.95
CA TYR A 114 -36.61 8.95 -6.48
C TYR A 114 -36.67 7.73 -5.54
N LEU A 115 -37.61 7.70 -4.60
CA LEU A 115 -37.75 6.60 -3.65
C LEU A 115 -38.13 5.28 -4.33
N SER A 116 -38.83 5.30 -5.46
CA SER A 116 -39.03 4.09 -6.28
C SER A 116 -37.72 3.57 -6.85
N MET A 117 -36.82 4.46 -7.30
CA MET A 117 -35.47 4.07 -7.74
C MET A 117 -34.58 3.58 -6.60
N VAL A 118 -34.71 4.13 -5.40
CA VAL A 118 -34.06 3.57 -4.19
C VAL A 118 -34.56 2.14 -3.94
N GLY A 119 -35.86 1.90 -4.07
CA GLY A 119 -36.43 0.54 -3.99
C GLY A 119 -35.87 -0.41 -5.04
N TYR A 120 -35.70 0.05 -6.29
CA TYR A 120 -35.06 -0.75 -7.34
C TYR A 120 -33.58 -0.99 -7.06
N ALA A 121 -32.85 0.01 -6.56
CA ALA A 121 -31.46 -0.12 -6.15
C ALA A 121 -31.30 -1.20 -5.05
N LEU A 122 -32.21 -1.26 -4.08
CA LEU A 122 -32.22 -2.33 -3.07
C LEU A 122 -32.39 -3.72 -3.68
N ILE A 123 -33.14 -3.87 -4.77
CA ILE A 123 -33.30 -5.14 -5.48
C ILE A 123 -31.98 -5.56 -6.17
N LEU A 124 -31.26 -4.60 -6.76
CA LEU A 124 -29.92 -4.87 -7.31
C LEU A 124 -28.94 -5.27 -6.21
N ILE A 125 -28.97 -4.59 -5.06
CA ILE A 125 -28.14 -4.96 -3.90
C ILE A 125 -28.53 -6.32 -3.36
N LEU A 126 -29.81 -6.70 -3.36
CA LEU A 126 -30.24 -8.03 -2.94
C LEU A 126 -29.61 -9.13 -3.81
N ILE A 127 -29.44 -8.90 -5.12
CA ILE A 127 -28.69 -9.83 -5.99
C ILE A 127 -27.25 -9.96 -5.53
N LEU A 128 -26.58 -8.85 -5.20
CA LEU A 128 -25.21 -8.89 -4.69
C LEU A 128 -25.12 -9.55 -3.31
N VAL A 129 -26.15 -9.41 -2.47
CA VAL A 129 -26.27 -10.11 -1.19
C VAL A 129 -26.35 -11.62 -1.40
N ILE A 130 -27.01 -12.11 -2.44
CA ILE A 130 -27.00 -13.54 -2.77
C ILE A 130 -25.57 -14.01 -3.04
N TYR A 131 -24.80 -13.30 -3.88
CA TYR A 131 -23.38 -13.62 -4.12
C TYR A 131 -22.52 -13.49 -2.86
N ALA A 132 -22.79 -12.48 -2.01
CA ALA A 132 -22.13 -12.32 -0.72
C ALA A 132 -22.36 -13.51 0.20
N ILE A 133 -23.61 -13.99 0.32
CA ILE A 133 -23.95 -15.17 1.12
C ILE A 133 -23.28 -16.42 0.54
N THR A 134 -23.30 -16.59 -0.78
CA THR A 134 -22.58 -17.67 -1.47
C THR A 134 -21.09 -17.64 -1.14
N GLY A 135 -20.41 -16.52 -1.33
CA GLY A 135 -18.99 -16.37 -0.98
C GLY A 135 -18.72 -16.61 0.51
N ALA A 136 -19.53 -16.05 1.40
CA ALA A 136 -19.39 -16.24 2.85
C ALA A 136 -19.58 -17.69 3.31
N SER A 137 -20.38 -18.48 2.58
CA SER A 137 -20.62 -19.89 2.91
C SER A 137 -19.52 -20.81 2.39
N ILE A 138 -18.77 -20.36 1.38
CA ILE A 138 -17.77 -21.15 0.64
C ILE A 138 -16.35 -20.84 1.11
N ILE A 139 -16.06 -19.58 1.43
CA ILE A 139 -14.74 -19.14 1.88
C ILE A 139 -14.58 -19.51 3.36
N LYS A 140 -13.45 -20.11 3.72
CA LYS A 140 -13.11 -20.34 5.14
C LYS A 140 -12.93 -18.99 5.84
N ASN A 141 -13.57 -18.76 6.99
CA ASN A 141 -13.45 -17.52 7.78
C ASN A 141 -13.58 -16.20 6.97
N PRO A 142 -14.69 -15.97 6.24
CA PRO A 142 -14.84 -14.82 5.35
C PRO A 142 -14.82 -13.46 6.08
N GLU A 143 -14.40 -12.40 5.39
CA GLU A 143 -14.46 -11.02 5.89
C GLU A 143 -15.83 -10.35 5.63
N ILE A 144 -16.86 -10.77 6.39
CA ILE A 144 -18.25 -10.27 6.23
C ILE A 144 -18.33 -8.73 6.32
N LYS A 145 -17.58 -8.12 7.24
CA LYS A 145 -17.56 -6.66 7.44
C LYS A 145 -17.06 -5.92 6.20
N LEU A 146 -16.02 -6.44 5.53
CA LEU A 146 -15.50 -5.89 4.29
C LEU A 146 -16.54 -5.98 3.17
N ILE A 147 -17.22 -7.12 3.04
CA ILE A 147 -18.30 -7.30 2.04
C ILE A 147 -19.42 -6.30 2.29
N CYS A 148 -19.87 -6.14 3.54
CA CYS A 148 -20.91 -5.15 3.89
C CYS A 148 -20.49 -3.72 3.53
N SER A 149 -19.23 -3.34 3.78
CA SER A 149 -18.70 -2.03 3.40
C SER A 149 -18.87 -1.76 1.90
N GLY A 150 -18.48 -2.72 1.06
CA GLY A 150 -18.58 -2.60 -0.39
C GLY A 150 -20.04 -2.52 -0.87
N LEU A 151 -20.94 -3.33 -0.30
CA LEU A 151 -22.37 -3.28 -0.62
C LEU A 151 -22.98 -1.91 -0.31
N ILE A 152 -22.61 -1.27 0.80
CA ILE A 152 -23.06 0.09 1.13
C ILE A 152 -22.52 1.09 0.10
N GLY A 153 -21.26 0.97 -0.31
CA GLY A 153 -20.66 1.83 -1.33
C GLY A 153 -21.38 1.74 -2.68
N ILE A 154 -21.64 0.52 -3.15
CA ILE A 154 -22.40 0.28 -4.39
C ILE A 154 -23.82 0.82 -4.27
N PHE A 155 -24.48 0.66 -3.13
CA PHE A 155 -25.83 1.16 -2.90
C PHE A 155 -25.90 2.69 -3.00
N LEU A 156 -25.00 3.40 -2.32
CA LEU A 156 -24.93 4.86 -2.35
C LEU A 156 -24.60 5.39 -3.75
N LEU A 157 -23.68 4.73 -4.46
CA LEU A 157 -23.36 5.06 -5.85
C LEU A 157 -24.58 4.88 -6.77
N THR A 158 -25.29 3.75 -6.64
CA THR A 158 -26.50 3.45 -7.41
C THR A 158 -27.58 4.51 -7.16
N CYS A 159 -27.79 4.91 -5.90
CA CYS A 159 -28.71 5.99 -5.53
C CYS A 159 -28.32 7.34 -6.15
N THR A 160 -27.02 7.64 -6.17
CA THR A 160 -26.49 8.87 -6.77
C THR A 160 -26.71 8.91 -8.27
N TYR A 161 -26.40 7.81 -8.98
CA TYR A 161 -26.70 7.67 -10.39
C TYR A 161 -28.21 7.78 -10.67
N ALA A 162 -29.06 7.24 -9.80
CA ALA A 162 -30.51 7.34 -9.96
C ALA A 162 -31.02 8.80 -9.83
N ALA A 163 -30.46 9.59 -8.90
CA ALA A 163 -30.79 11.01 -8.76
C ALA A 163 -30.40 11.82 -10.01
N ILE A 164 -29.21 11.55 -10.57
CA ILE A 164 -28.73 12.16 -11.81
C ILE A 164 -29.66 11.79 -12.97
N GLY A 165 -29.96 10.50 -13.15
CA GLY A 165 -30.83 10.01 -14.21
C GLY A 165 -32.26 10.57 -14.13
N LEU A 166 -32.81 10.73 -12.92
CA LEU A 166 -34.10 11.39 -12.71
C LEU A 166 -34.07 12.86 -13.14
N PHE A 167 -33.01 13.59 -12.80
CA PHE A 167 -32.85 14.98 -13.26
C PHE A 167 -32.77 15.05 -14.79
N MET A 168 -31.95 14.23 -15.43
CA MET A 168 -31.82 14.19 -16.89
C MET A 168 -33.13 13.82 -17.59
N SER A 169 -33.89 12.89 -17.03
CA SER A 169 -35.24 12.54 -17.51
C SER A 169 -36.22 13.72 -17.47
N SER A 170 -36.01 14.70 -16.57
CA SER A 170 -36.86 15.90 -16.47
C SER A 170 -36.52 17.00 -17.50
N LEU A 171 -35.39 16.88 -18.20
CA LEU A 171 -34.94 17.88 -19.16
C LEU A 171 -35.50 17.68 -20.56
N THR A 172 -35.98 16.49 -20.90
CA THR A 172 -36.41 16.12 -22.25
C THR A 172 -37.66 15.26 -22.24
N PRO A 173 -38.59 15.44 -23.21
CA PRO A 173 -39.72 14.54 -23.39
C PRO A 173 -39.31 13.19 -23.99
N TYR A 174 -38.11 13.05 -24.56
CA TYR A 174 -37.72 11.82 -25.26
C TYR A 174 -36.87 10.90 -24.37
N GLN A 175 -37.36 9.68 -24.11
CA GLN A 175 -36.67 8.67 -23.27
C GLN A 175 -35.24 8.39 -23.72
N VAL A 176 -35.02 8.16 -25.01
CA VAL A 176 -33.69 7.84 -25.55
C VAL A 176 -32.72 9.00 -25.32
N VAL A 177 -33.17 10.24 -25.51
CA VAL A 177 -32.37 11.44 -25.24
C VAL A 177 -32.06 11.58 -23.74
N ALA A 178 -33.01 11.24 -22.86
CA ALA A 178 -32.76 11.21 -21.41
C ALA A 178 -31.69 10.18 -21.03
N ALA A 179 -31.72 9.00 -21.64
CA ALA A 179 -30.70 7.96 -21.41
C ALA A 179 -29.31 8.41 -21.89
N ILE A 180 -29.20 8.87 -23.14
CA ILE A 180 -27.93 9.30 -23.73
C ILE A 180 -27.34 10.50 -22.97
N SER A 181 -28.18 11.46 -22.59
CA SER A 181 -27.71 12.62 -21.82
C SER A 181 -27.28 12.25 -20.40
N THR A 182 -27.91 11.25 -19.77
CA THR A 182 -27.43 10.69 -18.49
C THR A 182 -26.05 10.05 -18.64
N LEU A 183 -25.84 9.25 -19.70
CA LEU A 183 -24.53 8.68 -20.02
C LEU A 183 -23.47 9.76 -20.26
N ALA A 184 -23.81 10.81 -20.99
CA ALA A 184 -22.91 11.94 -21.24
C ALA A 184 -22.51 12.65 -19.94
N VAL A 185 -23.45 12.83 -18.99
CA VAL A 185 -23.15 13.40 -17.67
C VAL A 185 -22.27 12.46 -16.85
N PHE A 186 -22.51 11.15 -16.86
CA PHE A 186 -21.62 10.19 -16.18
C PHE A 186 -20.20 10.22 -16.76
N ALA A 187 -20.06 10.25 -18.09
CA ALA A 187 -18.77 10.40 -18.74
C ALA A 187 -18.10 11.72 -18.33
N ALA A 188 -18.83 12.84 -18.37
CA ALA A 188 -18.31 14.13 -17.95
C ALA A 188 -17.84 14.12 -16.48
N LEU A 189 -18.63 13.59 -15.55
CA LEU A 189 -18.25 13.49 -14.13
C LEU A 189 -17.11 12.49 -13.88
N LYS A 190 -16.95 11.49 -14.74
CA LYS A 190 -15.79 10.58 -14.69
C LYS A 190 -14.51 11.30 -15.11
N PHE A 191 -14.55 12.04 -16.22
CA PHE A 191 -13.37 12.70 -16.79
C PHE A 191 -13.07 14.09 -16.20
N ILE A 192 -14.02 14.74 -15.52
CA ILE A 192 -13.79 16.09 -15.01
C ILE A 192 -12.60 16.14 -14.06
N GLY A 193 -12.36 15.08 -13.29
CA GLY A 193 -11.25 14.96 -12.34
C GLY A 193 -9.86 15.03 -12.99
N SER A 194 -9.72 14.93 -14.31
CA SER A 194 -8.46 15.11 -15.04
C SER A 194 -8.31 16.49 -15.70
N VAL A 195 -9.30 17.37 -15.55
CA VAL A 195 -9.29 18.70 -16.18
C VAL A 195 -8.48 19.68 -15.32
N GLY A 196 -7.59 20.45 -15.95
CA GLY A 196 -6.87 21.56 -15.34
C GLY A 196 -5.93 21.19 -14.19
N GLN A 197 -5.32 19.99 -14.22
CA GLN A 197 -4.51 19.45 -13.11
C GLN A 197 -3.25 20.28 -12.78
N GLY A 198 -2.79 21.13 -13.70
CA GLY A 198 -1.68 22.06 -13.47
C GLY A 198 -2.04 23.30 -12.66
N ILE A 199 -3.33 23.61 -12.47
CA ILE A 199 -3.79 24.79 -11.72
C ILE A 199 -4.46 24.31 -10.43
N ASP A 200 -3.89 24.65 -9.29
CA ASP A 200 -4.33 24.18 -7.97
C ASP A 200 -5.84 24.37 -7.74
N PHE A 201 -6.36 25.59 -7.95
CA PHE A 201 -7.78 25.88 -7.76
C PHE A 201 -8.69 25.05 -8.68
N VAL A 202 -8.32 24.89 -9.94
CA VAL A 202 -9.11 24.13 -10.93
C VAL A 202 -9.07 22.65 -10.57
N ARG A 203 -7.89 22.10 -10.26
CA ARG A 203 -7.70 20.71 -9.84
C ARG A 203 -8.56 20.36 -8.62
N ASP A 204 -8.55 21.20 -7.58
CA ASP A 204 -9.26 20.90 -6.35
C ASP A 204 -10.79 20.92 -6.59
N LEU A 205 -11.28 21.87 -7.41
CA LEU A 205 -12.68 21.94 -7.82
C LEU A 205 -13.09 20.73 -8.69
N THR A 206 -12.26 20.37 -9.67
CA THR A 206 -12.57 19.28 -10.59
C THR A 206 -12.48 17.91 -9.91
N TYR A 207 -11.55 17.74 -8.98
CA TYR A 207 -11.47 16.57 -8.11
C TYR A 207 -12.73 16.43 -7.26
N PHE A 208 -13.22 17.54 -6.68
CA PHE A 208 -14.48 17.54 -5.93
C PHE A 208 -15.67 17.08 -6.77
N LEU A 209 -15.79 17.57 -8.00
CA LEU A 209 -16.88 17.20 -8.92
C LEU A 209 -16.78 15.78 -9.47
N SER A 210 -15.59 15.16 -9.40
CA SER A 210 -15.40 13.81 -9.92
C SER A 210 -16.12 12.76 -9.06
N ILE A 211 -16.93 11.94 -9.72
CA ILE A 211 -17.56 10.76 -9.10
C ILE A 211 -16.67 9.52 -9.11
N SER A 212 -15.59 9.55 -9.91
CA SER A 212 -14.65 8.45 -10.02
C SER A 212 -13.90 8.25 -8.70
N GLY A 213 -13.73 7.00 -8.28
CA GLY A 213 -13.00 6.64 -7.06
C GLY A 213 -13.74 6.88 -5.74
N ARG A 214 -14.91 7.54 -5.74
CA ARG A 214 -15.64 7.91 -4.51
C ARG A 214 -16.21 6.73 -3.72
N ALA A 215 -16.40 5.59 -4.38
CA ALA A 215 -16.83 4.35 -3.72
C ALA A 215 -15.67 3.42 -3.37
N ASP A 216 -14.46 3.66 -3.89
CA ASP A 216 -13.35 2.70 -3.84
C ASP A 216 -12.88 2.41 -2.41
N ASP A 217 -12.85 3.41 -1.55
CA ASP A 217 -12.52 3.23 -0.14
C ASP A 217 -13.54 2.30 0.53
N MET A 218 -14.83 2.51 0.30
CA MET A 218 -15.90 1.67 0.84
C MET A 218 -15.81 0.24 0.29
N LEU A 219 -15.51 0.08 -1.00
CA LEU A 219 -15.24 -1.24 -1.58
C LEU A 219 -14.09 -1.95 -0.87
N LYS A 220 -12.98 -1.24 -0.61
CA LYS A 220 -11.79 -1.77 0.06
C LYS A 220 -11.94 -1.85 1.59
N GLY A 221 -13.15 -1.70 2.12
CA GLY A 221 -13.45 -1.87 3.53
C GLY A 221 -13.21 -0.63 4.41
N LEU A 222 -13.13 0.57 3.85
CA LEU A 222 -13.00 1.82 4.59
C LEU A 222 -14.22 2.71 4.36
N ILE A 223 -15.04 2.89 5.40
CA ILE A 223 -16.14 3.85 5.37
C ILE A 223 -15.67 5.17 5.98
N THR A 224 -15.80 6.26 5.23
CA THR A 224 -15.50 7.61 5.73
C THR A 224 -16.77 8.48 5.73
N THR A 225 -16.89 9.40 6.68
CA THR A 225 -17.99 10.37 6.68
C THR A 225 -17.94 11.28 5.46
N ARG A 226 -16.72 11.59 4.96
CA ARG A 226 -16.49 12.36 3.73
C ARG A 226 -17.21 11.74 2.54
N ASP A 227 -17.01 10.45 2.31
CA ASP A 227 -17.54 9.77 1.12
C ASP A 227 -19.06 9.56 1.23
N VAL A 228 -19.56 9.24 2.42
CA VAL A 228 -21.02 9.16 2.67
C VAL A 228 -21.70 10.51 2.46
N LEU A 229 -21.13 11.59 3.02
CA LEU A 229 -21.67 12.95 2.85
C LEU A 229 -21.58 13.40 1.39
N TYR A 230 -20.52 13.05 0.67
CA TYR A 230 -20.40 13.32 -0.77
C TYR A 230 -21.60 12.77 -1.55
N PHE A 231 -21.94 11.48 -1.38
CA PHE A 231 -23.09 10.89 -2.06
C PHE A 231 -24.40 11.58 -1.67
N LEU A 232 -24.61 11.88 -0.39
CA LEU A 232 -25.82 12.57 0.08
C LEU A 232 -25.94 14.00 -0.48
N ILE A 233 -24.82 14.73 -0.59
CA ILE A 233 -24.78 16.08 -1.18
C ILE A 233 -25.12 16.03 -2.67
N ILE A 234 -24.52 15.11 -3.43
CA ILE A 234 -24.80 14.97 -4.87
C ILE A 234 -26.25 14.54 -5.11
N ILE A 235 -26.78 13.58 -4.35
CA ILE A 235 -28.20 13.20 -4.41
C ILE A 235 -29.08 14.43 -4.16
N SER A 236 -28.81 15.17 -3.08
CA SER A 236 -29.60 16.34 -2.70
C SER A 236 -29.52 17.45 -3.75
N LEU A 237 -28.35 17.65 -4.36
CA LEU A 237 -28.12 18.58 -5.47
C LEU A 237 -29.03 18.24 -6.65
N PHE A 238 -28.92 17.04 -7.21
CA PHE A 238 -29.68 16.66 -8.42
C PHE A 238 -31.19 16.60 -8.19
N LEU A 239 -31.64 16.16 -7.01
CA LEU A 239 -33.06 16.21 -6.65
C LEU A 239 -33.56 17.66 -6.55
N SER A 240 -32.76 18.56 -6.00
CA SER A 240 -33.13 19.98 -5.91
C SER A 240 -33.13 20.68 -7.26
N LEU A 241 -32.18 20.34 -8.15
CA LEU A 241 -32.17 20.80 -9.54
C LEU A 241 -33.46 20.37 -10.26
N CYS A 242 -33.92 19.14 -10.05
CA CYS A 242 -35.17 18.64 -10.61
C CYS A 242 -36.40 19.38 -10.07
N ILE A 243 -36.43 19.68 -8.76
CA ILE A 243 -37.51 20.46 -8.14
C ILE A 243 -37.53 21.89 -8.68
N ILE A 244 -36.38 22.57 -8.80
CA ILE A 244 -36.31 23.93 -9.37
C ILE A 244 -36.79 23.91 -10.82
N ARG A 245 -36.37 22.91 -11.61
CA ARG A 245 -36.77 22.77 -13.02
C ARG A 245 -38.29 22.77 -13.18
N LEU A 246 -38.99 21.96 -12.40
CA LEU A 246 -40.46 21.90 -12.43
C LEU A 246 -41.11 23.15 -11.83
N LYS A 247 -40.52 23.75 -10.79
CA LYS A 247 -41.03 24.98 -10.18
C LYS A 247 -41.00 26.14 -11.16
N ASN A 248 -39.90 26.30 -11.92
CA ASN A 248 -39.75 27.34 -12.92
C ASN A 248 -40.67 27.14 -14.14
N GLN A 249 -41.21 25.93 -14.37
CA GLN A 249 -42.26 25.72 -15.38
C GLN A 249 -43.65 26.17 -14.90
N ARG A 250 -43.84 26.29 -13.59
CA ARG A 250 -45.12 26.67 -12.96
C ARG A 250 -45.19 28.15 -12.61
N GLU A 251 -44.07 28.75 -12.20
CA GLU A 251 -43.99 30.15 -11.78
C GLU A 251 -43.64 31.07 -12.94
N SER A 252 -44.42 32.14 -13.14
CA SER A 252 -44.00 33.26 -13.97
C SER A 252 -43.03 34.13 -13.16
N SER A 253 -41.74 33.84 -13.27
CA SER A 253 -40.67 34.61 -12.62
C SER A 253 -39.63 35.04 -13.64
N ALA A 254 -38.96 36.17 -13.41
CA ALA A 254 -37.86 36.61 -14.27
C ALA A 254 -36.78 35.52 -14.40
N LEU A 255 -36.20 35.36 -15.60
CA LEU A 255 -35.23 34.30 -15.90
C LEU A 255 -34.03 34.30 -14.93
N TRP A 256 -33.59 35.48 -14.49
CA TRP A 256 -32.48 35.63 -13.54
C TRP A 256 -32.78 35.00 -12.17
N ILE A 257 -34.04 35.01 -11.71
CA ILE A 257 -34.47 34.37 -10.46
C ILE A 257 -34.35 32.84 -10.61
N GLY A 258 -34.62 32.31 -11.79
CA GLY A 258 -34.40 30.91 -12.10
C GLY A 258 -32.93 30.53 -12.03
N TYR A 259 -32.06 31.30 -12.69
CA TYR A 259 -30.61 31.07 -12.68
C TYR A 259 -29.98 31.24 -11.28
N SER A 260 -30.42 32.23 -10.49
CA SER A 260 -29.90 32.46 -9.14
C SER A 260 -30.23 31.30 -8.20
N ARG A 261 -31.42 30.68 -8.32
CA ARG A 261 -31.78 29.48 -7.56
C ARG A 261 -30.85 28.30 -7.89
N TYR A 262 -30.52 28.08 -9.16
CA TYR A 262 -29.57 27.04 -9.58
C TYR A 262 -28.16 27.31 -9.03
N ALA A 263 -27.66 28.54 -9.19
CA ALA A 263 -26.35 28.95 -8.69
C ALA A 263 -26.25 28.80 -7.17
N ALA A 264 -27.27 29.22 -6.42
CA ALA A 264 -27.30 29.12 -4.96
C ALA A 264 -27.20 27.67 -4.48
N ILE A 265 -27.95 26.73 -5.08
CA ILE A 265 -27.88 25.32 -4.69
C ILE A 265 -26.51 24.72 -5.04
N PHE A 266 -25.96 25.07 -6.20
CA PHE A 266 -24.64 24.60 -6.60
C PHE A 266 -23.55 25.10 -5.63
N ILE A 267 -23.57 26.38 -5.27
CA ILE A 267 -22.63 26.97 -4.29
C ILE A 267 -22.80 26.33 -2.92
N CYS A 268 -24.04 26.12 -2.45
CA CYS A 268 -24.29 25.42 -1.18
C CYS A 268 -23.72 23.99 -1.18
N ALA A 269 -23.88 23.25 -2.29
CA ALA A 269 -23.31 21.90 -2.42
C ALA A 269 -21.78 21.91 -2.38
N LEU A 270 -21.15 22.88 -3.07
CA LEU A 270 -19.69 23.07 -3.02
C LEU A 270 -19.20 23.42 -1.60
N MET A 271 -19.88 24.34 -0.90
CA MET A 271 -19.52 24.72 0.47
C MET A 271 -19.65 23.55 1.45
N LEU A 272 -20.76 22.80 1.39
CA LEU A 272 -20.94 21.61 2.24
C LEU A 272 -19.90 20.53 1.95
N GLY A 273 -19.56 20.34 0.67
CA GLY A 273 -18.53 19.39 0.25
C GLY A 273 -17.12 19.78 0.70
N PHE A 274 -16.81 21.07 0.69
CA PHE A 274 -15.55 21.60 1.20
C PHE A 274 -15.43 21.47 2.73
N LEU A 275 -16.53 21.69 3.45
CA LEU A 275 -16.56 21.52 4.90
C LEU A 275 -16.44 20.04 5.28
N SER A 276 -17.11 19.13 4.56
CA SER A 276 -17.07 17.69 4.85
C SER A 276 -15.75 17.01 4.50
N SER A 277 -14.90 17.65 3.68
CA SER A 277 -13.59 17.11 3.27
C SER A 277 -12.43 17.56 4.16
N ARG A 278 -12.68 18.37 5.20
CA ARG A 278 -11.64 18.80 6.14
C ARG A 278 -11.12 17.62 6.98
N PRO A 279 -9.81 17.30 6.95
CA PRO A 279 -9.26 16.12 7.63
C PRO A 279 -9.69 15.95 9.09
N GLY A 280 -9.72 17.03 9.88
CA GLY A 280 -10.14 17.00 11.29
C GLY A 280 -11.64 16.73 11.53
N LEU A 281 -12.48 16.76 10.50
CA LEU A 281 -13.93 16.50 10.58
C LEU A 281 -14.31 15.12 10.01
N ILE A 282 -13.34 14.35 9.50
CA ILE A 282 -13.60 13.05 8.87
C ILE A 282 -13.61 11.96 9.93
N GLY A 283 -14.74 11.26 10.06
CA GLY A 283 -14.83 10.01 10.80
C GLY A 283 -14.45 8.84 9.92
N TYR A 284 -13.72 7.86 10.47
CA TYR A 284 -13.22 6.70 9.75
C TYR A 284 -13.65 5.39 10.41
N LEU A 285 -14.10 4.43 9.61
CA LEU A 285 -14.43 3.08 10.04
C LEU A 285 -13.78 2.06 9.11
N ASP A 286 -12.70 1.45 9.58
CA ASP A 286 -12.01 0.36 8.90
C ASP A 286 -12.69 -0.98 9.23
N MET A 287 -13.37 -1.54 8.23
CA MET A 287 -14.14 -2.78 8.29
C MET A 287 -13.32 -4.03 7.96
N THR A 288 -12.04 -3.89 7.61
CA THR A 288 -11.14 -5.02 7.37
C THR A 288 -10.73 -5.69 8.68
N ARG A 289 -10.51 -7.01 8.65
CA ARG A 289 -10.12 -7.79 9.84
C ARG A 289 -8.76 -7.36 10.38
N ALA A 290 -7.77 -7.23 9.50
CA ALA A 290 -6.40 -6.86 9.83
C ALA A 290 -6.19 -5.34 9.99
N LYS A 291 -7.26 -4.54 9.92
CA LYS A 291 -7.21 -3.07 9.92
C LYS A 291 -6.26 -2.52 8.85
N SER A 292 -6.24 -3.14 7.67
CA SER A 292 -5.30 -2.85 6.59
C SER A 292 -5.48 -1.45 5.98
N ARG A 293 -6.65 -0.83 6.21
CA ARG A 293 -6.94 0.54 5.78
C ARG A 293 -6.53 1.59 6.81
N THR A 294 -6.03 1.22 7.99
CA THR A 294 -5.58 2.11 9.08
C THR A 294 -4.12 1.83 9.46
N LEU A 295 -3.40 2.82 9.99
CA LEU A 295 -2.05 2.61 10.54
C LEU A 295 -2.03 1.52 11.62
N THR A 296 -0.93 0.77 11.72
CA THR A 296 -0.68 -0.16 12.83
C THR A 296 -0.62 0.58 14.16
N LYS A 297 -0.82 -0.14 15.27
CA LYS A 297 -0.77 0.44 16.61
C LYS A 297 0.58 1.09 16.92
N ASN A 298 1.68 0.54 16.41
CA ASN A 298 3.01 1.11 16.60
C ASN A 298 3.15 2.44 15.86
N SER A 299 2.75 2.50 14.59
CA SER A 299 2.73 3.76 13.83
C SER A 299 1.81 4.80 14.44
N GLN A 300 0.63 4.40 14.95
CA GLN A 300 -0.28 5.31 15.66
C GLN A 300 0.37 5.94 16.91
N LYS A 301 1.07 5.13 17.72
CA LYS A 301 1.81 5.64 18.90
C LYS A 301 2.89 6.65 18.53
N ILE A 302 3.51 6.51 17.36
CA ILE A 302 4.54 7.44 16.86
C ILE A 302 3.89 8.76 16.43
N VAL A 303 2.88 8.70 15.55
CA VAL A 303 2.27 9.92 14.99
C VAL A 303 1.54 10.73 16.06
N LEU A 304 0.93 10.09 17.07
CA LEU A 304 0.25 10.77 18.18
C LEU A 304 1.20 11.56 19.11
N GLN A 305 2.52 11.40 18.99
CA GLN A 305 3.51 12.20 19.72
C GLN A 305 3.85 13.52 19.01
N ILE A 306 3.43 13.69 17.76
CA ILE A 306 3.59 14.94 17.02
C ILE A 306 2.49 15.90 17.44
N ASP A 307 2.90 16.96 18.12
CA ASP A 307 2.05 18.09 18.51
C ASP A 307 2.41 19.33 17.69
N GLY A 308 1.50 19.76 16.81
CA GLY A 308 1.67 20.87 15.87
C GLY A 308 1.98 20.46 14.42
N PRO A 309 2.30 21.44 13.54
CA PRO A 309 2.45 21.19 12.11
C PRO A 309 3.72 20.37 11.81
N LEU A 310 3.53 19.22 11.16
CA LEU A 310 4.59 18.46 10.51
C LEU A 310 4.66 18.89 9.05
N GLU A 311 5.79 19.45 8.63
CA GLU A 311 6.02 19.83 7.24
C GLU A 311 6.75 18.70 6.52
N ILE A 312 6.24 18.31 5.36
CA ILE A 312 6.90 17.43 4.40
C ILE A 312 7.11 18.24 3.12
N THR A 313 8.37 18.55 2.81
CA THR A 313 8.72 19.21 1.55
C THR A 313 9.29 18.18 0.57
N THR A 314 8.59 17.98 -0.55
CA THR A 314 9.03 17.15 -1.67
C THR A 314 9.86 18.00 -2.62
N TYR A 315 11.15 17.71 -2.71
CA TYR A 315 12.06 18.33 -3.67
C TYR A 315 12.02 17.53 -4.97
N VAL A 316 11.50 18.15 -6.03
CA VAL A 316 11.23 17.51 -7.32
C VAL A 316 12.28 17.98 -8.33
N ASN A 317 13.23 17.10 -8.62
CA ASN A 317 14.24 17.35 -9.65
C ASN A 317 13.69 16.95 -11.03
N LEU A 318 13.67 17.89 -11.98
CA LEU A 318 13.29 17.63 -13.38
C LEU A 318 14.12 16.52 -14.03
N LEU A 319 15.39 16.42 -13.64
CA LEU A 319 16.37 15.53 -14.26
C LEU A 319 16.41 14.14 -13.64
N ASP A 320 15.64 13.86 -12.59
CA ASP A 320 15.58 12.54 -11.95
C ASP A 320 14.48 11.66 -12.57
N GLN A 321 14.74 10.35 -12.66
CA GLN A 321 13.79 9.39 -13.24
C GLN A 321 12.41 9.35 -12.55
N ASN A 322 12.33 9.75 -11.27
CA ASN A 322 11.08 9.76 -10.49
C ASN A 322 10.35 11.11 -10.54
N VAL A 323 10.75 12.04 -11.42
CA VAL A 323 10.15 13.38 -11.56
C VAL A 323 8.62 13.33 -11.63
N TYR A 324 8.06 12.35 -12.36
CA TYR A 324 6.63 12.19 -12.57
C TYR A 324 5.82 12.08 -11.27
N PHE A 325 6.40 11.62 -10.16
CA PHE A 325 5.69 11.51 -8.89
C PHE A 325 5.48 12.85 -8.19
N GLY A 326 6.33 13.84 -8.47
CA GLY A 326 6.29 15.15 -7.83
C GLY A 326 5.62 16.25 -8.66
N LEU A 327 5.38 16.02 -9.95
CA LEU A 327 4.78 17.02 -10.85
C LEU A 327 3.40 17.49 -10.36
N PRO A 328 2.98 18.73 -10.69
CA PRO A 328 1.70 19.29 -10.22
C PRO A 328 0.48 18.40 -10.51
N GLN A 329 0.50 17.70 -11.64
CA GLN A 329 -0.55 16.77 -12.07
C GLN A 329 -0.65 15.50 -11.21
N SER A 330 0.44 15.09 -10.55
CA SER A 330 0.52 13.90 -9.71
C SER A 330 0.27 14.20 -8.23
N ARG A 331 0.10 15.47 -7.87
CA ARG A 331 -0.03 15.92 -6.47
C ARG A 331 -1.14 15.18 -5.71
N ASN A 332 -2.33 15.01 -6.30
CA ASN A 332 -3.43 14.34 -5.61
C ASN A 332 -3.13 12.85 -5.36
N THR A 333 -2.49 12.18 -6.33
CA THR A 333 -2.03 10.80 -6.20
C THR A 333 -0.96 10.67 -5.12
N ASP A 334 -0.06 11.65 -5.03
CA ASP A 334 0.98 11.73 -4.00
C ASP A 334 0.39 11.96 -2.59
N LEU A 335 -0.56 12.90 -2.46
CA LEU A 335 -1.28 13.16 -1.22
C LEU A 335 -2.06 11.94 -0.73
N ALA A 336 -2.63 11.15 -1.64
CA ALA A 336 -3.36 9.92 -1.30
C ALA A 336 -2.45 8.89 -0.58
N GLN A 337 -1.13 8.90 -0.83
CA GLN A 337 -0.18 8.02 -0.13
C GLN A 337 -0.10 8.32 1.37
N PHE A 338 -0.39 9.57 1.77
CA PHE A 338 -0.35 10.03 3.15
C PHE A 338 -1.72 10.05 3.83
N GLU A 339 -2.79 9.66 3.14
CA GLU A 339 -4.15 9.76 3.70
C GLU A 339 -4.29 9.00 5.02
N LYS A 340 -3.64 7.83 5.17
CA LYS A 340 -3.63 7.08 6.45
C LYS A 340 -2.98 7.85 7.60
N PHE A 341 -1.95 8.65 7.31
CA PHE A 341 -1.23 9.46 8.29
C PHE A 341 -1.99 10.74 8.63
N GLN A 342 -2.59 11.41 7.63
CA GLN A 342 -3.39 12.62 7.81
C GLN A 342 -4.55 12.45 8.79
N ARG A 343 -5.09 11.22 8.95
CA ARG A 343 -6.16 10.93 9.94
C ARG A 343 -5.72 11.15 11.38
N PHE A 344 -4.42 10.99 11.64
CA PHE A 344 -3.82 11.16 12.97
C PHE A 344 -2.97 12.44 13.04
N LEU A 345 -2.67 13.05 11.90
CA LEU A 345 -1.91 14.29 11.73
C LEU A 345 -2.71 15.28 10.87
N PRO A 346 -3.80 15.86 11.40
CA PRO A 346 -4.66 16.76 10.61
C PRO A 346 -3.94 18.03 10.14
N ASP A 347 -2.87 18.43 10.84
CA ASP A 347 -2.03 19.59 10.52
C ASP A 347 -0.81 19.24 9.65
N LEU A 348 -0.79 18.05 9.02
CA LEU A 348 0.26 17.65 8.08
C LEU A 348 0.28 18.58 6.87
N GLN A 349 1.42 19.24 6.62
CA GLN A 349 1.61 20.13 5.49
C GLN A 349 2.50 19.48 4.43
N MET A 350 2.01 19.38 3.20
CA MET A 350 2.76 18.87 2.05
C MET A 350 3.12 20.04 1.13
N LYS A 351 4.42 20.26 0.93
CA LYS A 351 4.98 21.31 0.05
C LYS A 351 5.77 20.67 -1.09
N TYR A 352 5.85 21.36 -2.21
CA TYR A 352 6.60 20.93 -3.39
C TYR A 352 7.56 22.02 -3.81
N VAL A 353 8.79 21.64 -4.10
CA VAL A 353 9.87 22.53 -4.56
C VAL A 353 10.41 21.95 -5.86
N TYR A 354 10.17 22.65 -6.96
CA TYR A 354 10.58 22.24 -8.30
C TYR A 354 11.93 22.84 -8.64
N TYR A 355 12.88 22.02 -9.07
CA TYR A 355 14.22 22.45 -9.46
C TYR A 355 14.83 21.53 -10.51
N TYR A 356 15.96 21.93 -11.07
CA TYR A 356 16.83 21.03 -11.82
C TYR A 356 18.27 21.18 -11.33
N ASP A 357 18.93 20.05 -11.05
CA ASP A 357 20.36 20.02 -10.73
C ASP A 357 20.91 18.60 -10.94
N VAL A 358 22.20 18.47 -11.20
CA VAL A 358 22.88 17.17 -11.30
C VAL A 358 24.22 17.25 -10.58
N ALA A 359 24.42 16.36 -9.61
CA ALA A 359 25.65 16.31 -8.83
C ALA A 359 26.85 15.81 -9.67
N ASP A 360 26.63 14.76 -10.48
CA ASP A 360 27.61 14.21 -11.42
C ASP A 360 26.93 13.88 -12.75
N LEU A 361 27.07 14.77 -13.74
CA LEU A 361 26.41 14.61 -15.04
C LEU A 361 26.88 13.36 -15.78
N LYS A 362 28.13 12.91 -15.56
CA LYS A 362 28.71 11.79 -16.33
C LYS A 362 28.34 10.44 -15.75
N ASN A 363 28.28 10.32 -14.42
CA ASN A 363 28.09 9.04 -13.75
C ASN A 363 26.70 8.86 -13.10
N ASN A 364 25.81 9.85 -13.18
CA ASN A 364 24.47 9.72 -12.61
C ASN A 364 23.56 8.82 -13.46
N LYS A 365 23.43 7.56 -13.05
CA LYS A 365 22.55 6.57 -13.70
C LYS A 365 21.05 6.78 -13.43
N ASN A 366 20.68 7.71 -12.54
CA ASN A 366 19.29 7.93 -12.12
C ASN A 366 18.59 9.06 -12.89
N MET A 367 19.14 9.49 -14.02
CA MET A 367 18.56 10.57 -14.80
C MET A 367 17.35 10.12 -15.63
N SER A 368 16.38 11.02 -15.81
CA SER A 368 15.22 10.81 -16.69
C SER A 368 15.63 10.74 -18.17
N TYR A 369 16.71 11.41 -18.55
CA TYR A 369 17.26 11.42 -19.90
C TYR A 369 18.42 10.43 -20.04
N GLN A 370 18.30 9.48 -20.97
CA GLN A 370 19.31 8.45 -21.25
C GLN A 370 19.99 8.61 -22.62
N GLY A 371 19.72 9.71 -23.33
CA GLY A 371 20.37 9.99 -24.61
C GLY A 371 21.80 10.52 -24.45
N ASP A 372 22.44 10.89 -25.56
CA ASP A 372 23.76 11.51 -25.53
C ASP A 372 23.70 12.89 -24.86
N ILE A 373 24.49 13.03 -23.79
CA ILE A 373 24.63 14.24 -22.97
C ILE A 373 25.99 14.93 -23.19
N THR A 374 26.80 14.42 -24.11
CA THR A 374 28.15 14.93 -24.37
C THR A 374 28.10 16.40 -24.79
N GLY A 375 28.79 17.25 -24.03
CA GLY A 375 28.86 18.70 -24.30
C GLY A 375 27.65 19.51 -23.84
N LEU A 376 26.62 18.89 -23.26
CA LEU A 376 25.47 19.62 -22.72
C LEU A 376 25.78 20.20 -21.34
N SER A 377 25.37 21.45 -21.13
CA SER A 377 25.23 22.01 -19.79
C SER A 377 23.99 21.45 -19.07
N THR A 378 23.96 21.54 -17.75
CA THR A 378 22.80 21.14 -16.94
C THR A 378 21.51 21.88 -17.35
N GLN A 379 21.63 23.16 -17.74
CA GLN A 379 20.50 23.94 -18.24
C GLN A 379 20.00 23.43 -19.59
N GLN A 380 20.88 23.20 -20.57
CA GLN A 380 20.48 22.66 -21.88
C GLN A 380 19.86 21.27 -21.77
N LEU A 381 20.35 20.45 -20.84
CA LEU A 381 19.74 19.16 -20.54
C LEU A 381 18.33 19.33 -19.95
N ALA A 382 18.16 20.27 -19.01
CA ALA A 382 16.86 20.58 -18.42
C ALA A 382 15.85 21.12 -19.46
N GLU A 383 16.27 22.01 -20.35
CA GLU A 383 15.48 22.49 -21.50
C GLU A 383 15.00 21.31 -22.35
N LYS A 384 15.93 20.42 -22.75
CA LYS A 384 15.60 19.23 -23.54
C LYS A 384 14.63 18.28 -22.84
N VAL A 385 14.77 18.10 -21.53
CA VAL A 385 13.86 17.24 -20.73
C VAL A 385 12.48 17.90 -20.59
N ALA A 386 12.43 19.20 -20.31
CA ALA A 386 11.19 19.97 -20.21
C ALA A 386 10.41 19.91 -21.54
N ASP A 387 11.08 20.13 -22.66
CA ASP A 387 10.48 20.04 -24.01
C ASP A 387 9.92 18.65 -24.29
N ASN A 388 10.70 17.59 -24.01
CA ASN A 388 10.26 16.20 -24.21
C ASN A 388 9.04 15.84 -23.35
N MET A 389 8.91 16.43 -22.17
CA MET A 389 7.82 16.18 -21.23
C MET A 389 6.64 17.15 -21.42
N GLY A 390 6.76 18.17 -22.27
CA GLY A 390 5.76 19.24 -22.41
C GLY A 390 5.60 20.08 -21.14
N LEU A 391 6.69 20.32 -20.42
CA LEU A 391 6.72 21.10 -19.18
C LEU A 391 7.30 22.50 -19.42
N ASP A 392 6.81 23.47 -18.65
CA ASP A 392 7.39 24.81 -18.60
C ASP A 392 8.61 24.82 -17.67
N LEU A 393 9.78 25.17 -18.20
CA LEU A 393 11.03 25.22 -17.43
C LEU A 393 11.01 26.33 -16.36
N ASP A 394 10.21 27.39 -16.53
CA ASP A 394 10.11 28.49 -15.57
C ASP A 394 9.50 28.03 -14.22
N LEU A 395 8.84 26.87 -14.19
CA LEU A 395 8.40 26.23 -12.96
C LEU A 395 9.58 25.73 -12.11
N PHE A 396 10.74 25.44 -12.70
CA PHE A 396 11.86 24.76 -12.07
C PHE A 396 13.02 25.72 -11.75
N MET A 397 13.35 25.84 -10.46
CA MET A 397 14.47 26.66 -10.02
C MET A 397 15.83 26.13 -10.55
N PRO A 398 16.74 27.02 -10.95
CA PRO A 398 18.07 26.64 -11.41
C PRO A 398 18.99 26.20 -10.25
N PRO A 399 20.10 25.48 -10.54
CA PRO A 399 21.02 24.94 -9.52
C PRO A 399 21.51 25.95 -8.48
N LYS A 400 21.78 27.20 -8.89
CA LYS A 400 22.26 28.25 -7.97
C LYS A 400 21.23 28.70 -6.95
N GLU A 401 19.94 28.59 -7.27
CA GLU A 401 18.86 29.01 -6.37
C GLU A 401 18.49 27.90 -5.39
N ILE A 402 18.34 26.67 -5.88
CA ILE A 402 18.02 25.54 -4.99
C ILE A 402 19.11 25.30 -3.94
N ARG A 403 20.40 25.45 -4.30
CA ARG A 403 21.52 25.30 -3.36
C ARG A 403 21.54 26.35 -2.25
N LYS A 404 20.81 27.47 -2.38
CA LYS A 404 20.60 28.43 -1.29
C LYS A 404 19.53 27.98 -0.30
N ILE A 405 18.63 27.09 -0.73
CA ILE A 405 17.53 26.55 0.08
C ILE A 405 17.98 25.27 0.78
N ILE A 406 18.62 24.34 0.06
CA ILE A 406 19.08 23.05 0.57
C ILE A 406 20.19 22.47 -0.31
N ASP A 407 21.17 21.80 0.31
CA ASP A 407 22.14 20.97 -0.40
C ASP A 407 21.68 19.51 -0.42
N LEU A 408 21.32 19.03 -1.60
CA LEU A 408 20.87 17.65 -1.85
C LEU A 408 21.93 16.81 -2.58
N SER A 409 23.18 17.30 -2.69
CA SER A 409 24.26 16.58 -3.37
C SER A 409 24.50 15.21 -2.74
N ALA A 410 24.42 15.11 -1.41
CA ALA A 410 24.47 13.84 -0.69
C ALA A 410 23.33 12.90 -1.13
N GLU A 411 22.14 13.39 -1.47
CA GLU A 411 21.03 12.58 -1.98
C GLU A 411 21.07 12.42 -3.52
N ASN A 412 22.23 12.63 -4.15
CA ASN A 412 22.45 12.65 -5.60
C ASN A 412 21.52 13.63 -6.35
N ASN A 413 21.04 14.67 -5.66
CA ASN A 413 20.00 15.58 -6.15
C ASN A 413 18.74 14.84 -6.63
N SER A 414 18.43 13.65 -6.13
CA SER A 414 17.25 12.87 -6.54
C SER A 414 15.94 13.47 -6.03
N VAL A 415 14.79 13.01 -6.56
CA VAL A 415 13.50 13.34 -5.94
C VAL A 415 13.48 12.77 -4.52
N VAL A 416 13.35 13.65 -3.53
CA VAL A 416 13.41 13.27 -2.11
C VAL A 416 12.49 14.15 -1.27
N ARG A 417 11.98 13.59 -0.17
CA ARG A 417 11.19 14.35 0.81
C ARG A 417 12.00 14.64 2.05
N VAL A 418 11.84 15.85 2.58
CA VAL A 418 12.41 16.28 3.86
C VAL A 418 11.27 16.59 4.81
N LEU A 419 11.20 15.85 5.90
CA LEU A 419 10.28 16.08 7.00
C LEU A 419 10.92 17.08 7.96
N LYS A 420 10.17 18.06 8.45
CA LYS A 420 10.61 19.05 9.45
C LYS A 420 9.60 19.16 10.58
N TYR A 421 10.09 19.06 11.81
CA TYR A 421 9.29 19.22 13.03
C TYR A 421 10.16 19.74 14.18
N LYS A 422 9.75 20.83 14.83
CA LYS A 422 10.45 21.44 16.00
C LYS A 422 11.98 21.55 15.84
N GLY A 423 12.45 21.96 14.66
CA GLY A 423 13.88 22.12 14.35
C GLY A 423 14.63 20.84 13.98
N GLN A 424 13.99 19.67 14.08
CA GLN A 424 14.53 18.39 13.61
C GLN A 424 14.15 18.14 12.15
N SER A 425 14.99 17.40 11.44
CA SER A 425 14.73 16.99 10.06
C SER A 425 15.02 15.52 9.80
N SER A 426 14.26 14.89 8.90
CA SER A 426 14.52 13.53 8.43
C SER A 426 14.24 13.42 6.94
N PHE A 427 15.03 12.60 6.25
CA PHE A 427 14.75 12.24 4.86
C PHE A 427 13.70 11.14 4.76
N LEU A 428 12.92 11.18 3.70
CA LEU A 428 12.01 10.12 3.25
C LEU A 428 12.18 9.98 1.74
N ARG A 429 12.60 8.80 1.30
CA ARG A 429 13.09 8.56 -0.05
C ARG A 429 12.11 7.77 -0.90
N PHE A 430 12.37 7.77 -2.20
CA PHE A 430 11.80 6.83 -3.16
C PHE A 430 12.79 5.69 -3.40
N TYR A 431 12.26 4.53 -3.77
CA TYR A 431 13.03 3.29 -3.83
C TYR A 431 13.00 2.65 -5.21
N ASP A 432 13.94 1.76 -5.47
CA ASP A 432 13.95 0.94 -6.68
C ASP A 432 12.99 -0.25 -6.56
N GLY A 433 12.49 -0.75 -7.71
CA GLY A 433 11.55 -1.86 -7.79
C GLY A 433 10.14 -1.44 -8.24
N VAL A 434 9.19 -2.36 -8.07
CA VAL A 434 7.79 -2.19 -8.53
C VAL A 434 7.05 -1.12 -7.72
N ASP A 435 7.22 -1.13 -6.40
CA ASP A 435 6.68 -0.11 -5.51
C ASP A 435 7.79 0.85 -5.08
N GLN A 436 7.81 2.02 -5.72
CA GLN A 436 8.82 3.06 -5.49
C GLN A 436 8.46 4.01 -4.35
N PHE A 437 7.21 3.99 -3.86
CA PHE A 437 6.74 4.90 -2.81
C PHE A 437 7.05 4.35 -1.41
N PRO A 438 7.42 5.19 -0.44
CA PRO A 438 7.64 4.72 0.92
C PRO A 438 6.35 4.18 1.54
N SER A 439 6.47 3.07 2.26
CA SER A 439 5.35 2.39 2.91
C SER A 439 5.13 2.95 4.32
N GLU A 440 4.16 2.38 5.04
CA GLU A 440 3.92 2.72 6.44
C GLU A 440 5.20 2.66 7.29
N ALA A 441 6.07 1.67 7.05
CA ALA A 441 7.29 1.48 7.86
C ALA A 441 8.28 2.62 7.68
N GLU A 442 8.57 3.02 6.45
CA GLU A 442 9.53 4.08 6.14
C GLU A 442 9.00 5.46 6.54
N ILE A 443 7.71 5.73 6.32
CA ILE A 443 7.08 6.99 6.76
C ILE A 443 7.08 7.08 8.29
N ALA A 444 6.66 6.02 8.99
CA ALA A 444 6.68 6.00 10.45
C ALA A 444 8.10 6.12 11.01
N ALA A 445 9.09 5.51 10.35
CA ALA A 445 10.49 5.65 10.74
C ALA A 445 10.98 7.10 10.60
N ALA A 446 10.70 7.75 9.46
CA ALA A 446 11.07 9.14 9.23
C ALA A 446 10.40 10.11 10.22
N ILE A 447 9.14 9.85 10.61
CA ILE A 447 8.46 10.64 11.65
C ILE A 447 9.08 10.38 13.02
N LYS A 448 9.33 9.11 13.39
CA LYS A 448 9.91 8.76 14.70
C LYS A 448 11.27 9.41 14.89
N ARG A 449 12.10 9.50 13.85
CA ARG A 449 13.41 10.17 13.88
C ARG A 449 13.33 11.66 14.29
N LEU A 450 12.19 12.32 14.11
CA LEU A 450 12.02 13.73 14.51
C LEU A 450 11.78 13.91 16.02
N ILE A 451 11.43 12.84 16.74
CA ILE A 451 10.99 12.91 18.15
C ILE A 451 11.84 12.05 19.09
N VAL A 452 12.76 11.25 18.57
CA VAL A 452 13.67 10.43 19.37
C VAL A 452 15.13 10.70 19.03
N LYS A 453 16.03 10.38 19.96
CA LYS A 453 17.45 10.31 19.66
C LYS A 453 17.70 9.13 18.72
N VAL A 454 18.15 9.42 17.51
CA VAL A 454 18.36 8.40 16.47
C VAL A 454 19.43 7.39 16.89
N PRO A 455 19.15 6.07 16.84
CA PRO A 455 20.17 5.06 17.10
C PRO A 455 21.20 5.00 15.96
N LYS A 456 22.48 4.96 16.34
CA LYS A 456 23.61 4.89 15.42
C LYS A 456 24.18 3.47 15.35
N ILE A 457 24.55 3.02 14.16
CA ILE A 457 25.28 1.76 13.95
C ILE A 457 26.63 2.13 13.35
N ALA A 458 27.71 1.70 14.00
CA ALA A 458 29.07 1.97 13.55
C ALA A 458 29.70 0.71 12.96
N PHE A 459 30.16 0.77 11.72
CA PHE A 459 30.89 -0.30 11.04
C PHE A 459 32.39 -0.03 11.16
N VAL A 460 33.12 -0.93 11.79
CA VAL A 460 34.57 -0.81 11.97
C VAL A 460 35.27 -0.93 10.63
N THR A 461 36.29 -0.09 10.43
CA THR A 461 37.17 -0.10 9.26
C THR A 461 38.63 -0.08 9.70
N GLY A 462 39.53 -0.56 8.84
CA GLY A 462 40.99 -0.53 9.04
C GLY A 462 41.67 -1.89 8.84
N HIS A 463 40.91 -2.99 8.84
CA HIS A 463 41.39 -4.37 8.79
C HIS A 463 40.80 -5.15 7.60
N HIS A 464 40.44 -4.45 6.53
CA HIS A 464 39.78 -5.00 5.32
C HIS A 464 38.41 -5.63 5.58
N GLU A 465 37.65 -5.03 6.50
CA GLU A 465 36.25 -5.37 6.78
C GLU A 465 35.35 -5.13 5.56
N ARG A 466 34.14 -5.71 5.61
CA ARG A 466 33.10 -5.49 4.60
C ARG A 466 32.71 -4.00 4.57
N SER A 467 32.87 -3.33 3.42
CA SER A 467 32.60 -1.90 3.30
C SER A 467 31.10 -1.61 3.21
N ILE A 468 30.65 -0.51 3.82
CA ILE A 468 29.28 -0.03 3.67
C ILE A 468 29.10 0.93 2.49
N ASP A 469 30.14 1.27 1.74
CA ASP A 469 30.06 2.24 0.63
C ASP A 469 30.33 1.61 -0.75
N LYS A 470 30.83 0.37 -0.77
CA LYS A 470 31.16 -0.34 -2.02
C LYS A 470 30.00 -1.19 -2.51
N THR A 471 29.75 -1.15 -3.81
CA THR A 471 28.70 -1.93 -4.50
C THR A 471 29.08 -3.39 -4.77
N GLY A 472 30.37 -3.75 -4.69
CA GLY A 472 30.83 -5.11 -5.01
C GLY A 472 30.24 -6.18 -4.07
N ASP A 473 30.07 -7.40 -4.57
CA ASP A 473 29.29 -8.50 -3.99
C ASP A 473 29.52 -8.74 -2.49
N ARG A 474 30.78 -8.81 -2.06
CA ARG A 474 31.21 -9.04 -0.67
C ARG A 474 30.81 -7.91 0.31
N ASN A 475 30.46 -6.72 -0.15
CA ASN A 475 30.26 -5.54 0.70
C ASN A 475 28.81 -5.41 1.22
N TYR A 476 28.56 -4.47 2.13
CA TYR A 476 27.31 -4.32 2.89
C TYR A 476 26.48 -3.09 2.52
N GLN A 477 26.82 -2.39 1.43
CA GLN A 477 26.14 -1.15 1.06
C GLN A 477 24.62 -1.33 0.92
N MET A 478 24.17 -2.43 0.34
CA MET A 478 22.75 -2.71 0.07
C MET A 478 21.91 -2.70 1.35
N MET A 479 22.36 -3.33 2.44
CA MET A 479 21.64 -3.28 3.73
C MET A 479 21.94 -2.04 4.57
N SER A 480 22.97 -1.25 4.28
CA SER A 480 23.39 -0.13 5.15
C SER A 480 22.98 1.23 4.59
N THR A 481 23.73 1.72 3.61
CA THR A 481 23.73 3.13 3.16
C THR A 481 23.13 3.33 1.78
N MET A 482 22.69 2.25 1.10
CA MET A 482 22.07 2.34 -0.21
C MET A 482 20.73 3.09 -0.15
N ARG A 483 20.75 4.37 -0.55
CA ARG A 483 19.63 5.31 -0.46
C ARG A 483 18.34 4.83 -1.12
N ARG A 484 18.46 4.22 -2.30
CA ARG A 484 17.33 3.73 -3.10
C ARG A 484 16.91 2.29 -2.76
N ASN A 485 17.57 1.64 -1.80
CA ASN A 485 17.09 0.36 -1.25
C ASN A 485 16.21 0.60 -0.02
N ARG A 486 14.92 0.30 -0.14
CA ARG A 486 13.94 0.41 0.95
C ARG A 486 14.41 -0.24 2.24
N LYS A 487 15.06 -1.40 2.15
CA LYS A 487 15.43 -2.23 3.32
C LYS A 487 16.73 -1.77 3.99
N ALA A 488 17.45 -0.82 3.41
CA ALA A 488 18.68 -0.30 3.98
C ALA A 488 18.43 0.34 5.36
N LEU A 489 19.36 0.16 6.30
CA LEU A 489 19.26 0.64 7.68
C LEU A 489 18.99 2.15 7.76
N ILE A 490 19.58 2.95 6.86
CA ILE A 490 19.33 4.40 6.78
C ILE A 490 17.88 4.75 6.42
N ASN A 491 17.16 3.84 5.74
CA ASN A 491 15.75 3.99 5.37
C ASN A 491 14.82 3.38 6.41
N GLN A 492 15.35 2.51 7.27
CA GLN A 492 14.62 1.88 8.36
C GLN A 492 14.78 2.60 9.70
N GLY A 493 15.42 3.77 9.70
CA GLY A 493 15.44 4.71 10.82
C GLY A 493 16.78 4.93 11.49
N PHE A 494 17.82 4.19 11.12
CA PHE A 494 19.15 4.29 11.72
C PHE A 494 20.01 5.36 11.08
N ASP A 495 20.99 5.85 11.84
CA ASP A 495 22.18 6.48 11.29
C ASP A 495 23.28 5.42 11.17
N VAL A 496 23.95 5.36 10.02
CA VAL A 496 25.01 4.37 9.77
C VAL A 496 26.30 5.10 9.45
N VAL A 497 27.38 4.75 10.16
CA VAL A 497 28.69 5.41 10.05
C VAL A 497 29.81 4.38 9.95
N GLN A 498 30.93 4.77 9.33
CA GLN A 498 32.19 4.04 9.44
C GLN A 498 32.96 4.52 10.68
N LEU A 499 33.74 3.63 11.28
CA LEU A 499 34.55 3.94 12.46
C LEU A 499 35.94 3.31 12.34
N ASP A 500 36.95 4.15 12.21
CA ASP A 500 38.36 3.75 12.24
C ASP A 500 38.86 3.79 13.70
N LEU A 501 39.00 2.62 14.32
CA LEU A 501 39.37 2.49 15.73
C LEU A 501 40.82 2.92 16.01
N SER A 502 41.67 3.04 14.99
CA SER A 502 43.02 3.57 15.16
C SER A 502 43.01 5.08 15.38
N LYS A 503 42.00 5.78 14.84
CA LYS A 503 41.90 7.25 14.87
C LYS A 503 40.94 7.77 15.93
N GLU A 504 39.83 7.08 16.16
CA GLU A 504 38.72 7.60 16.97
C GLU A 504 38.32 6.63 18.09
N ASN A 505 37.58 7.13 19.09
CA ASN A 505 37.00 6.32 20.16
C ASN A 505 35.59 5.86 19.76
N ILE A 506 35.13 4.74 20.33
CA ILE A 506 33.78 4.21 20.09
C ILE A 506 32.76 5.16 20.75
N PRO A 507 31.75 5.67 20.01
CA PRO A 507 30.72 6.51 20.60
C PRO A 507 29.86 5.78 21.66
N ASP A 508 29.49 6.47 22.74
CA ASP A 508 28.68 5.87 23.82
C ASP A 508 27.25 5.50 23.40
N ASN A 509 26.73 6.11 22.33
CA ASN A 509 25.34 5.99 21.88
C ASN A 509 25.22 5.18 20.58
N LEU A 510 25.71 3.94 20.60
CA LEU A 510 25.53 3.00 19.50
C LEU A 510 24.42 1.99 19.81
N ALA A 511 23.58 1.73 18.80
CA ALA A 511 22.70 0.57 18.78
C ALA A 511 23.52 -0.72 18.69
N ALA A 512 24.57 -0.70 17.86
CA ALA A 512 25.57 -1.75 17.76
C ALA A 512 26.88 -1.23 17.13
N LEU A 513 28.00 -1.80 17.58
CA LEU A 513 29.28 -1.79 16.87
C LEU A 513 29.36 -3.02 15.98
N VAL A 514 29.67 -2.87 14.69
CA VAL A 514 29.75 -3.97 13.73
C VAL A 514 31.19 -4.18 13.29
N ILE A 515 31.73 -5.38 13.54
CA ILE A 515 33.04 -5.83 13.08
C ILE A 515 32.79 -6.90 12.01
N ALA A 516 32.95 -6.52 10.75
CA ALA A 516 32.49 -7.32 9.62
C ALA A 516 33.64 -8.05 8.91
N ASP A 517 33.91 -9.30 9.29
CA ASP A 517 34.90 -10.18 8.67
C ASP A 517 36.29 -9.51 8.49
N PRO A 518 36.96 -9.15 9.60
CA PRO A 518 38.29 -8.55 9.54
C PRO A 518 39.29 -9.57 8.99
N SER A 519 40.12 -9.13 8.05
CA SER A 519 41.10 -10.00 7.37
C SER A 519 42.52 -9.87 7.92
N ILE A 520 42.75 -8.94 8.83
CA ILE A 520 44.03 -8.70 9.51
C ILE A 520 43.78 -8.57 11.03
N PRO A 521 44.71 -9.00 11.90
CA PRO A 521 44.56 -8.84 13.35
C PRO A 521 44.32 -7.39 13.78
N VAL A 522 43.34 -7.21 14.68
CA VAL A 522 43.06 -5.93 15.33
C VAL A 522 44.19 -5.60 16.31
N GLY A 523 44.64 -4.34 16.35
CA GLY A 523 45.72 -3.89 17.22
C GLY A 523 45.32 -3.87 18.70
N ASP A 524 46.31 -3.91 19.61
CA ASP A 524 46.01 -4.00 21.05
C ASP A 524 45.29 -2.77 21.60
N THR A 525 45.60 -1.56 21.10
CA THR A 525 44.88 -0.33 21.43
C THR A 525 43.41 -0.40 21.04
N GLU A 526 43.11 -0.96 19.87
CA GLU A 526 41.75 -1.09 19.36
C GLU A 526 40.98 -2.18 20.13
N LYS A 527 41.63 -3.30 20.44
CA LYS A 527 41.08 -4.32 21.35
C LYS A 527 40.72 -3.73 22.71
N MET A 528 41.57 -2.87 23.27
CA MET A 528 41.27 -2.18 24.53
C MET A 528 40.04 -1.29 24.41
N LYS A 529 39.89 -0.53 23.30
CA LYS A 529 38.69 0.26 23.04
C LYS A 529 37.43 -0.61 22.95
N ILE A 530 37.48 -1.71 22.20
CA ILE A 530 36.37 -2.67 22.07
C ILE A 530 36.02 -3.26 23.44
N ASN A 531 37.01 -3.75 24.19
CA ASN A 531 36.79 -4.34 25.51
C ASN A 531 36.21 -3.33 26.50
N HIS A 532 36.65 -2.07 26.48
CA HIS A 532 36.09 -0.99 27.29
C HIS A 532 34.63 -0.73 26.94
N PHE A 533 34.31 -0.62 25.65
CA PHE A 533 32.94 -0.46 25.16
C PHE A 533 32.02 -1.63 25.58
N LEU A 534 32.50 -2.87 25.45
CA LEU A 534 31.75 -4.06 25.86
C LEU A 534 31.60 -4.13 27.39
N ALA A 535 32.62 -3.74 28.16
CA ALA A 535 32.53 -3.66 29.62
C ALA A 535 31.47 -2.65 30.07
N GLY A 536 31.33 -1.53 29.36
CA GLY A 536 30.27 -0.52 29.57
C GLY A 536 28.87 -0.94 29.08
N GLY A 537 28.69 -2.17 28.60
CA GLY A 537 27.39 -2.66 28.12
C GLY A 537 27.08 -2.28 26.67
N GLY A 538 28.08 -1.96 25.87
CA GLY A 538 27.95 -1.72 24.43
C GLY A 538 27.51 -2.96 23.66
N ASN A 539 26.62 -2.80 22.68
CA ASN A 539 26.15 -3.90 21.85
C ASN A 539 27.09 -4.12 20.66
N MET A 540 27.26 -5.37 20.22
CA MET A 540 28.19 -5.69 19.12
C MET A 540 27.65 -6.79 18.20
N LEU A 541 27.92 -6.65 16.91
CA LEU A 541 27.82 -7.71 15.91
C LEU A 541 29.22 -8.00 15.37
N LEU A 542 29.68 -9.24 15.50
CA LEU A 542 30.91 -9.70 14.86
C LEU A 542 30.54 -10.77 13.83
N THR A 543 30.87 -10.56 12.57
CA THR A 543 30.75 -11.57 11.52
C THR A 543 32.14 -12.02 11.09
N THR A 544 32.26 -13.26 10.63
CA THR A 544 33.53 -13.83 10.20
C THR A 544 33.32 -14.83 9.07
N GLU A 545 34.40 -15.17 8.38
CA GLU A 545 34.45 -16.25 7.38
C GLU A 545 35.40 -17.37 7.83
N PRO A 546 35.33 -18.57 7.20
CA PRO A 546 36.32 -19.61 7.34
C PRO A 546 37.73 -19.12 7.03
N GLY A 547 38.71 -19.57 7.83
CA GLY A 547 40.11 -19.13 7.71
C GLY A 547 40.46 -17.87 8.51
N ARG A 548 39.49 -17.27 9.23
CA ARG A 548 39.70 -16.06 10.05
C ARG A 548 39.85 -16.33 11.55
N GLN A 549 39.85 -17.60 11.98
CA GLN A 549 39.84 -18.01 13.39
C GLN A 549 40.96 -17.34 14.20
N SER A 550 42.18 -17.28 13.68
CA SER A 550 43.33 -16.65 14.35
C SER A 550 43.18 -15.13 14.54
N ILE A 551 42.36 -14.48 13.73
CA ILE A 551 42.10 -13.03 13.75
C ILE A 551 40.99 -12.70 14.74
N VAL A 552 39.88 -13.44 14.71
CA VAL A 552 38.68 -13.12 15.50
C VAL A 552 38.66 -13.76 16.88
N ASN A 553 39.27 -14.94 17.07
CA ASN A 553 39.26 -15.61 18.38
C ASN A 553 39.90 -14.79 19.52
N PRO A 554 40.95 -13.96 19.31
CA PRO A 554 41.44 -13.05 20.33
C PRO A 554 40.39 -12.07 20.88
N LEU A 555 39.39 -11.68 20.07
CA LEU A 555 38.27 -10.83 20.50
C LEU A 555 37.15 -11.63 21.18
N LEU A 556 36.98 -12.90 20.79
CA LEU A 556 35.87 -13.75 21.20
C LEU A 556 36.13 -14.53 22.49
N LYS A 557 37.38 -14.95 22.73
CA LYS A 557 37.76 -15.73 23.93
C LYS A 557 37.37 -15.04 25.25
N PRO A 558 37.56 -13.72 25.44
CA PRO A 558 37.09 -13.02 26.64
C PRO A 558 35.57 -13.11 26.86
N LEU A 559 34.80 -13.33 25.81
CA LEU A 559 33.35 -13.48 25.84
C LEU A 559 32.89 -14.95 26.02
N GLY A 560 33.83 -15.90 26.13
CA GLY A 560 33.51 -17.33 26.21
C GLY A 560 33.14 -17.96 24.87
N LEU A 561 33.44 -17.28 23.76
CA LEU A 561 33.15 -17.72 22.41
C LEU A 561 34.42 -18.11 21.65
N GLU A 562 34.28 -19.02 20.70
CA GLU A 562 35.34 -19.45 19.82
C GLU A 562 34.77 -19.85 18.46
N VAL A 563 35.41 -19.39 17.38
CA VAL A 563 35.20 -19.91 16.03
C VAL A 563 36.09 -21.15 15.88
N ILE A 564 35.46 -22.27 15.57
CA ILE A 564 36.14 -23.56 15.38
C ILE A 564 36.90 -23.50 14.05
N GLU A 565 38.11 -24.08 14.02
CA GLU A 565 38.89 -24.21 12.80
C GLU A 565 38.18 -25.10 11.77
N GLY A 566 38.14 -24.63 10.52
CA GLY A 566 37.48 -25.31 9.40
C GLY A 566 36.31 -24.54 8.81
N MET A 567 35.60 -25.20 7.88
CA MET A 567 34.39 -24.74 7.21
C MET A 567 33.33 -25.83 7.27
N LEU A 568 32.08 -25.46 7.53
CA LEU A 568 30.96 -26.37 7.45
C LEU A 568 30.70 -26.75 5.99
N VAL A 569 30.47 -28.04 5.77
CA VAL A 569 30.03 -28.58 4.49
C VAL A 569 28.83 -29.50 4.67
N HIS A 570 27.90 -29.42 3.73
CA HIS A 570 26.72 -30.26 3.64
C HIS A 570 26.52 -30.69 2.17
N PRO A 571 27.27 -31.70 1.68
CA PRO A 571 27.15 -32.14 0.30
C PRO A 571 25.72 -32.63 -0.03
N GLY A 572 25.14 -32.04 -1.07
CA GLY A 572 23.79 -32.36 -1.56
C GLY A 572 23.79 -32.64 -3.06
N LYS A 573 22.61 -33.00 -3.59
CA LYS A 573 22.46 -33.27 -5.03
C LYS A 573 22.43 -31.99 -5.87
N ASN A 574 21.82 -30.93 -5.33
CA ASN A 574 21.44 -29.74 -6.10
C ASN A 574 22.22 -28.49 -5.69
N ASP A 575 22.70 -28.43 -4.45
CA ASP A 575 23.31 -27.24 -3.86
C ASP A 575 24.82 -27.42 -3.71
N SER A 576 25.54 -26.30 -3.74
CA SER A 576 26.97 -26.28 -3.46
C SER A 576 27.23 -26.82 -2.04
N PRO A 577 28.29 -27.61 -1.81
CA PRO A 577 28.51 -28.22 -0.50
C PRO A 577 28.74 -27.25 0.65
N ASP A 578 29.07 -26.00 0.39
CA ASP A 578 29.24 -24.93 1.37
C ASP A 578 27.95 -24.16 1.66
N LEU A 579 26.83 -24.46 0.98
CA LEU A 579 25.53 -23.92 1.31
C LEU A 579 24.94 -24.69 2.51
N ILE A 580 24.91 -24.04 3.66
CA ILE A 580 24.42 -24.58 4.92
C ILE A 580 23.05 -24.03 5.21
N THR A 581 22.04 -24.91 5.20
CA THR A 581 20.74 -24.61 5.79
C THR A 581 20.89 -24.61 7.31
N SER A 582 20.48 -23.52 7.96
CA SER A 582 20.48 -23.41 9.42
C SER A 582 19.07 -23.17 9.95
N GLU A 583 18.72 -23.83 11.06
CA GLU A 583 17.45 -23.67 11.73
C GLU A 583 17.47 -22.44 12.63
N ILE A 584 16.47 -21.58 12.50
CA ILE A 584 16.26 -20.39 13.34
C ILE A 584 14.93 -20.45 14.09
N TRP A 585 14.83 -19.69 15.17
CA TRP A 585 13.62 -19.58 16.02
C TRP A 585 13.06 -20.95 16.47
N ASN A 586 13.96 -21.83 16.93
CA ASN A 586 13.65 -23.19 17.37
C ASN A 586 13.02 -24.05 16.26
N GLY A 587 13.65 -24.06 15.07
CA GLY A 587 13.23 -24.90 13.94
C GLY A 587 11.96 -24.44 13.24
N LYS A 588 11.51 -23.20 13.46
CA LYS A 588 10.31 -22.65 12.81
C LYS A 588 10.58 -22.06 11.43
N SER A 589 11.84 -21.76 11.13
CA SER A 589 12.27 -21.28 9.83
C SER A 589 13.73 -21.63 9.57
N GLU A 590 14.17 -21.37 8.34
CA GLU A 590 15.50 -21.67 7.86
C GLU A 590 16.21 -20.41 7.37
N LEU A 591 17.49 -20.32 7.72
CA LEU A 591 18.42 -19.30 7.26
C LEU A 591 19.54 -20.01 6.47
N PRO A 592 19.52 -19.93 5.13
CA PRO A 592 20.62 -20.43 4.31
C PRO A 592 21.83 -19.50 4.46
N LEU A 593 23.00 -20.09 4.65
CA LEU A 593 24.28 -19.40 4.81
C LEU A 593 25.32 -20.10 3.92
N SER A 594 26.21 -19.34 3.27
CA SER A 594 27.24 -19.90 2.38
C SER A 594 28.61 -19.78 3.05
N GLY A 595 29.44 -20.81 2.99
CA GLY A 595 30.82 -20.73 3.50
C GLY A 595 30.90 -20.52 5.01
N VAL A 596 30.26 -21.35 5.82
CA VAL A 596 30.04 -21.03 7.25
C VAL A 596 31.13 -21.60 8.16
N SER A 597 31.61 -20.80 9.12
CA SER A 597 32.40 -21.29 10.25
C SER A 597 31.53 -21.78 11.41
N ALA A 598 31.86 -22.95 11.96
CA ALA A 598 31.21 -23.44 13.17
C ALA A 598 31.62 -22.63 14.40
N LEU A 599 30.67 -22.33 15.29
CA LEU A 599 30.90 -21.61 16.54
C LEU A 599 30.78 -22.54 17.75
N ARG A 600 31.55 -22.23 18.79
CA ARG A 600 31.48 -22.87 20.10
C ARG A 600 31.37 -21.81 21.18
N TYR A 601 30.63 -22.12 22.22
CA TYR A 601 30.56 -21.30 23.42
C TYR A 601 30.67 -22.16 24.67
N LYS A 602 31.28 -21.57 25.71
CA LYS A 602 31.23 -22.08 27.07
C LYS A 602 30.41 -21.13 27.90
N ALA A 603 29.72 -21.64 28.92
CA ALA A 603 29.03 -20.78 29.87
C ALA A 603 30.07 -19.90 30.60
N VAL A 604 30.04 -18.60 30.32
CA VAL A 604 30.90 -17.59 30.97
C VAL A 604 29.99 -16.60 31.66
N LEU A 605 29.88 -16.70 32.99
CA LEU A 605 29.21 -15.67 33.78
C LEU A 605 29.94 -14.34 33.59
N PRO A 606 29.23 -13.22 33.41
CA PRO A 606 27.78 -13.04 33.56
C PRO A 606 26.95 -13.20 32.27
N PHE A 607 27.53 -13.64 31.16
CA PHE A 607 26.81 -13.79 29.89
C PHE A 607 25.98 -15.07 29.85
N LYS A 608 24.74 -14.94 29.41
CA LYS A 608 23.91 -16.04 28.95
C LYS A 608 24.05 -16.13 27.43
N ALA A 609 24.56 -17.27 26.96
CA ALA A 609 24.80 -17.57 25.56
C ALA A 609 23.71 -18.49 25.00
N GLU A 610 23.19 -18.19 23.81
CA GLU A 610 22.19 -19.00 23.11
C GLU A 610 22.49 -19.02 21.60
N ALA A 611 22.38 -20.20 20.97
CA ALA A 611 22.48 -20.31 19.53
C ALA A 611 21.20 -19.72 18.88
N MET A 612 21.36 -18.69 18.04
CA MET A 612 20.28 -18.11 17.25
C MET A 612 20.01 -18.92 15.98
N ALA A 613 21.05 -19.54 15.43
CA ALA A 613 21.01 -20.39 14.26
C ALA A 613 21.91 -21.62 14.48
N ILE A 614 21.42 -22.79 14.11
CA ILE A 614 22.15 -24.07 14.22
C ILE A 614 22.13 -24.76 12.85
N SER A 615 23.27 -25.24 12.37
CA SER A 615 23.34 -25.98 11.11
C SER A 615 22.58 -27.31 11.21
N THR A 616 22.04 -27.79 10.10
CA THR A 616 21.41 -29.12 10.05
C THR A 616 22.43 -30.24 10.34
N ALA A 617 21.96 -31.35 10.91
CA ALA A 617 22.80 -32.45 11.39
C ALA A 617 23.44 -33.32 10.28
N GLY A 618 23.06 -33.11 9.02
CA GLY A 618 23.55 -33.87 7.87
C GLY A 618 24.97 -33.51 7.43
N GLY A 619 25.46 -32.34 7.85
CA GLY A 619 26.79 -31.82 7.51
C GLY A 619 27.89 -32.16 8.51
N TRP A 620 29.09 -31.63 8.24
CA TRP A 620 30.24 -31.70 9.13
C TRP A 620 31.14 -30.46 8.98
N ASN A 621 31.96 -30.20 10.00
CA ASN A 621 33.02 -29.21 9.95
C ASN A 621 34.29 -29.83 9.36
N ARG A 622 34.74 -29.30 8.23
CA ARG A 622 35.90 -29.74 7.46
C ARG A 622 37.09 -28.84 7.75
N THR A 623 38.16 -29.40 8.33
CA THR A 623 39.33 -28.60 8.78
C THR A 623 40.37 -28.37 7.69
N THR A 624 40.45 -29.28 6.71
CA THR A 624 41.33 -29.11 5.54
C THR A 624 40.67 -28.22 4.49
N PRO A 625 41.46 -27.55 3.62
CA PRO A 625 40.91 -26.74 2.53
C PRO A 625 39.85 -27.49 1.72
N VAL A 626 38.74 -26.81 1.46
CA VAL A 626 37.62 -27.34 0.69
C VAL A 626 37.74 -26.86 -0.75
N ASP A 627 37.81 -27.80 -1.68
CA ASP A 627 37.67 -27.53 -3.10
C ASP A 627 36.20 -27.75 -3.50
N LEU A 628 35.49 -26.65 -3.75
CA LEU A 628 34.07 -26.67 -4.15
C LEU A 628 33.88 -27.15 -5.61
N THR A 629 34.96 -27.22 -6.40
CA THR A 629 34.92 -27.68 -7.80
C THR A 629 35.24 -29.17 -7.93
N ALA A 630 35.87 -29.78 -6.93
CA ALA A 630 36.16 -31.20 -6.90
C ALA A 630 34.88 -32.02 -6.64
N GLY A 631 34.67 -33.06 -7.45
CA GLY A 631 33.53 -33.96 -7.27
C GLY A 631 33.61 -34.76 -5.96
N GLY A 632 32.59 -34.62 -5.11
CA GLY A 632 32.34 -35.51 -3.97
C GLY A 632 33.21 -35.25 -2.74
N LEU A 633 32.75 -34.35 -1.85
CA LEU A 633 33.33 -34.23 -0.51
C LEU A 633 32.92 -35.42 0.35
N ILE A 634 33.91 -36.11 0.91
CA ILE A 634 33.73 -37.26 1.80
C ILE A 634 34.19 -36.89 3.21
N PHE A 635 33.38 -37.22 4.19
CA PHE A 635 33.72 -37.07 5.61
C PHE A 635 34.94 -37.93 5.96
N ASP A 636 35.96 -37.31 6.56
CA ASP A 636 37.20 -37.99 6.92
C ASP A 636 37.55 -37.74 8.41
N PRO A 637 37.23 -38.68 9.32
CA PRO A 637 37.51 -38.50 10.75
C PRO A 637 39.02 -38.50 11.05
N LEU A 638 39.87 -39.06 10.18
CA LEU A 638 41.33 -39.05 10.35
C LEU A 638 41.92 -37.67 10.08
N LYS A 639 41.17 -36.78 9.42
CA LYS A 639 41.53 -35.37 9.17
C LYS A 639 40.87 -34.41 10.16
N ASN A 640 40.42 -34.88 11.32
CA ASN A 640 39.72 -34.09 12.34
C ASN A 640 38.41 -33.47 11.85
N ASP A 641 37.74 -34.06 10.85
CA ASP A 641 36.40 -33.64 10.49
C ASP A 641 35.43 -33.92 11.66
N LEU A 642 34.58 -32.95 11.99
CA LEU A 642 33.62 -33.07 13.08
C LEU A 642 32.20 -33.16 12.53
N LYS A 643 31.55 -34.31 12.69
CA LYS A 643 30.16 -34.51 12.26
C LYS A 643 29.18 -33.94 13.28
N GLY A 644 28.09 -33.35 12.79
CA GLY A 644 26.96 -32.94 13.63
C GLY A 644 26.36 -31.59 13.27
N ALA A 645 25.47 -31.13 14.14
CA ALA A 645 24.88 -29.80 14.09
C ALA A 645 25.75 -28.83 14.93
N PHE A 646 26.05 -27.67 14.37
CA PHE A 646 26.90 -26.67 15.00
C PHE A 646 26.16 -25.34 15.14
N PRO A 647 26.31 -24.62 16.26
CA PRO A 647 25.92 -23.21 16.30
C PRO A 647 26.66 -22.44 15.21
N VAL A 648 25.93 -21.67 14.41
CA VAL A 648 26.49 -20.83 13.33
C VAL A 648 26.27 -19.34 13.58
N ILE A 649 25.25 -19.01 14.39
CA ILE A 649 25.06 -17.67 14.94
C ILE A 649 24.76 -17.83 16.44
N ILE A 650 25.51 -17.12 17.27
CA ILE A 650 25.34 -17.13 18.73
C ILE A 650 25.02 -15.72 19.20
N SER A 651 24.03 -15.61 20.09
CA SER A 651 23.79 -14.41 20.88
C SER A 651 24.35 -14.56 22.29
N LEU A 652 24.87 -13.46 22.82
CA LEU A 652 25.18 -13.29 24.24
C LEU A 652 24.31 -12.16 24.77
N ASN A 653 23.75 -12.37 25.95
CA ASN A 653 23.09 -11.31 26.70
C ASN A 653 23.56 -11.28 28.15
N ARG A 654 23.63 -10.08 28.73
CA ARG A 654 23.80 -9.86 30.16
C ARG A 654 23.16 -8.55 30.57
N LYS A 655 22.78 -8.45 31.85
CA LYS A 655 22.27 -7.21 32.42
C LYS A 655 23.42 -6.42 33.06
N ILE A 656 23.56 -5.14 32.71
CA ILE A 656 24.48 -4.19 33.34
C ILE A 656 23.67 -2.98 33.79
N GLY A 657 23.48 -2.83 35.10
CA GLY A 657 22.52 -1.85 35.63
C GLY A 657 21.12 -2.13 35.06
N GLU A 658 20.50 -1.13 34.42
CA GLU A 658 19.21 -1.28 33.74
C GLU A 658 19.32 -1.66 32.26
N LYS A 659 20.54 -1.81 31.72
CA LYS A 659 20.76 -2.10 30.30
C LYS A 659 20.92 -3.60 30.06
N ASP A 660 20.12 -4.13 29.13
CA ASP A 660 20.35 -5.46 28.56
C ASP A 660 21.36 -5.36 27.42
N GLN A 661 22.62 -5.74 27.68
CA GLN A 661 23.66 -5.80 26.65
C GLN A 661 23.39 -6.97 25.70
N ARG A 662 23.59 -6.73 24.41
CA ARG A 662 23.29 -7.65 23.31
C ARG A 662 24.52 -7.80 22.41
N ILE A 663 25.07 -8.99 22.30
CA ILE A 663 26.18 -9.30 21.38
C ILE A 663 25.76 -10.45 20.48
N VAL A 664 26.08 -10.36 19.19
CA VAL A 664 25.88 -11.45 18.23
C VAL A 664 27.20 -11.76 17.53
N VAL A 665 27.49 -13.04 17.38
CA VAL A 665 28.61 -13.54 16.60
C VAL A 665 28.08 -14.48 15.53
N SER A 666 28.41 -14.22 14.28
CA SER A 666 28.06 -15.06 13.13
C SER A 666 29.31 -15.66 12.53
N GLY A 667 29.27 -16.96 12.25
CA GLY A 667 30.30 -17.69 11.51
C GLY A 667 30.26 -17.48 10.00
N ASP A 668 29.28 -16.72 9.51
CA ASP A 668 29.13 -16.29 8.12
C ASP A 668 28.99 -14.76 8.08
N ALA A 669 29.69 -14.10 7.17
CA ALA A 669 29.54 -12.67 6.90
C ALA A 669 28.76 -12.41 5.61
N ASP A 670 28.53 -13.41 4.78
CA ASP A 670 27.87 -13.26 3.48
C ASP A 670 26.36 -13.09 3.56
N PHE A 671 25.68 -13.54 4.63
CA PHE A 671 24.23 -13.29 4.78
C PHE A 671 23.84 -11.80 4.75
N LEU A 672 24.78 -10.88 5.02
CA LEU A 672 24.58 -9.42 4.96
C LEU A 672 25.10 -8.77 3.67
N ASN A 673 25.73 -9.53 2.78
CA ASN A 673 26.43 -8.99 1.62
C ASN A 673 25.47 -8.54 0.50
N ASN A 674 26.00 -7.79 -0.46
CA ASN A 674 25.20 -7.22 -1.54
C ASN A 674 24.61 -8.31 -2.45
N ILE A 675 25.34 -9.40 -2.73
CA ILE A 675 24.87 -10.45 -3.65
C ILE A 675 23.75 -11.29 -3.04
N GLU A 676 23.88 -11.72 -1.78
CA GLU A 676 22.84 -12.48 -1.07
C GLU A 676 21.57 -11.65 -0.92
N LEU A 677 21.67 -10.35 -0.69
CA LEU A 677 20.50 -9.46 -0.57
C LEU A 677 19.89 -9.06 -1.91
N SER A 678 20.63 -9.18 -3.01
CA SER A 678 20.07 -9.03 -4.36
C SER A 678 19.20 -10.22 -4.76
N HIS A 679 19.47 -11.40 -4.19
CA HIS A 679 18.74 -12.64 -4.44
C HIS A 679 18.46 -13.38 -3.12
N PRO A 680 17.65 -12.78 -2.23
CA PRO A 680 17.49 -13.28 -0.86
C PRO A 680 16.91 -14.69 -0.87
N ARG A 681 17.56 -15.58 -0.11
CA ARG A 681 17.12 -16.97 0.11
C ARG A 681 16.57 -17.13 1.52
N GLY A 682 15.57 -17.99 1.68
CA GLY A 682 14.95 -18.29 2.96
C GLY A 682 14.44 -17.03 3.67
N ASP A 683 14.64 -16.96 4.99
CA ASP A 683 14.19 -15.84 5.84
C ASP A 683 15.27 -14.77 6.08
N ASN A 684 16.31 -14.67 5.23
CA ASN A 684 17.48 -13.81 5.46
C ASN A 684 17.12 -12.34 5.76
N GLU A 685 16.36 -11.68 4.88
CA GLU A 685 15.99 -10.27 5.09
C GLU A 685 15.17 -10.04 6.38
N ARG A 686 14.30 -11.01 6.71
CA ARG A 686 13.51 -10.96 7.94
C ARG A 686 14.40 -11.12 9.16
N PHE A 687 15.37 -12.02 9.10
CA PHE A 687 16.37 -12.21 10.14
C PHE A 687 17.18 -10.92 10.38
N ILE A 688 17.67 -10.27 9.31
CA ILE A 688 18.39 -8.99 9.38
C ILE A 688 17.52 -7.91 10.03
N LYS A 689 16.28 -7.75 9.58
CA LYS A 689 15.34 -6.78 10.14
C LYS A 689 15.15 -7.00 11.65
N MET A 690 14.96 -8.25 12.06
CA MET A 690 14.79 -8.63 13.47
C MET A 690 16.07 -8.44 14.29
N LEU A 691 17.23 -8.73 13.72
CA LEU A 691 18.55 -8.55 14.35
C LEU A 691 18.79 -7.08 14.71
N PHE A 692 18.59 -6.16 13.77
CA PHE A 692 18.78 -4.73 14.03
C PHE A 692 17.66 -4.12 14.89
N SER A 693 16.44 -4.66 14.81
CA SER A 693 15.37 -4.37 15.79
C SER A 693 15.78 -4.79 17.21
N TRP A 694 16.44 -5.93 17.34
CA TRP A 694 16.97 -6.38 18.61
C TRP A 694 18.11 -5.48 19.10
N PHE A 695 19.02 -5.02 18.25
CA PHE A 695 20.06 -4.07 18.68
C PHE A 695 19.53 -2.71 19.13
N SER A 696 18.38 -2.27 18.60
CA SER A 696 17.74 -1.01 18.95
C SER A 696 16.68 -1.11 20.05
N TYR A 697 16.56 -2.25 20.74
CA TYR A 697 15.52 -2.47 21.76
C TYR A 697 14.08 -2.33 21.22
N GLY A 698 13.88 -2.61 19.94
CA GLY A 698 12.59 -2.48 19.27
C GLY A 698 12.28 -1.06 18.78
N ASP A 699 13.24 -0.13 18.85
CA ASP A 699 13.00 1.24 18.40
C ASP A 699 12.90 1.36 16.88
N PHE A 700 13.78 0.67 16.16
CA PHE A 700 13.86 0.63 14.70
C PHE A 700 14.40 -0.73 14.23
N PRO A 701 14.02 -1.28 13.07
CA PRO A 701 12.98 -0.81 12.17
C PRO A 701 11.58 -0.83 12.80
N ILE A 702 10.65 -0.02 12.29
CA ILE A 702 9.27 0.00 12.80
C ILE A 702 8.58 -1.31 12.44
N ASP A 703 8.03 -1.98 13.45
CA ASP A 703 7.19 -3.17 13.24
C ASP A 703 5.78 -2.75 12.81
N THR A 704 5.52 -2.95 11.51
CA THR A 704 4.23 -2.75 10.85
C THR A 704 3.56 -4.07 10.47
N SER A 705 3.99 -5.18 11.06
CA SER A 705 3.41 -6.50 10.79
C SER A 705 1.93 -6.56 11.22
N ARG A 706 1.17 -7.40 10.53
CA ARG A 706 -0.26 -7.62 10.76
C ARG A 706 -0.54 -9.10 10.86
N GLN A 707 -1.64 -9.44 11.52
CA GLN A 707 -2.12 -10.81 11.54
C GLN A 707 -2.40 -11.28 10.10
N ARG A 708 -1.93 -12.50 9.77
CA ARG A 708 -2.17 -13.11 8.47
C ARG A 708 -3.67 -13.33 8.25
N ALA A 709 -4.09 -13.22 6.99
CA ALA A 709 -5.45 -13.51 6.58
C ALA A 709 -5.83 -14.96 6.95
N LEU A 710 -7.04 -15.17 7.46
CA LEU A 710 -7.53 -16.51 7.84
C LEU A 710 -8.43 -17.12 6.75
N ASP A 711 -8.75 -16.35 5.72
CA ASP A 711 -9.55 -16.71 4.55
C ASP A 711 -8.67 -17.19 3.41
N ASN A 712 -8.01 -18.32 3.67
CA ASN A 712 -6.99 -18.92 2.83
C ASN A 712 -7.41 -20.27 2.22
N ASN A 713 -8.70 -20.61 2.27
CA ASN A 713 -9.20 -21.84 1.70
C ASN A 713 -10.66 -21.72 1.24
N ILE A 714 -11.04 -22.57 0.30
CA ILE A 714 -12.41 -22.76 -0.20
C ILE A 714 -12.91 -24.11 0.32
N LEU A 715 -14.13 -24.12 0.89
CA LEU A 715 -14.72 -25.28 1.56
C LEU A 715 -15.42 -26.25 0.61
N LEU A 716 -15.70 -25.83 -0.63
CA LEU A 716 -16.44 -26.61 -1.62
C LEU A 716 -15.55 -27.12 -2.75
N GLY A 717 -15.92 -28.26 -3.33
CA GLY A 717 -15.22 -28.81 -4.49
C GLY A 717 -15.64 -28.14 -5.80
N ARG A 718 -14.86 -28.40 -6.86
CA ARG A 718 -15.13 -27.89 -8.22
C ARG A 718 -16.53 -28.26 -8.74
N LYS A 719 -17.02 -29.46 -8.42
CA LYS A 719 -18.37 -29.92 -8.83
C LYS A 719 -19.46 -29.06 -8.16
N ASP A 720 -19.35 -28.81 -6.87
CA ASP A 720 -20.31 -28.01 -6.11
C ASP A 720 -20.36 -26.57 -6.62
N ILE A 721 -19.19 -25.98 -6.89
CA ILE A 721 -19.07 -24.63 -7.48
C ILE A 721 -19.74 -24.58 -8.86
N SER A 722 -19.58 -25.63 -9.68
CA SER A 722 -20.23 -25.72 -11.01
C SER A 722 -21.76 -25.80 -10.91
N VAL A 723 -22.28 -26.55 -9.94
CA VAL A 723 -23.72 -26.62 -9.66
C VAL A 723 -24.25 -25.25 -9.23
N LEU A 724 -23.59 -24.59 -8.27
CA LEU A 724 -23.95 -23.24 -7.83
C LEU A 724 -23.91 -22.23 -8.97
N ARG A 725 -22.89 -22.30 -9.83
CA ARG A 725 -22.79 -21.47 -11.04
C ARG A 725 -24.00 -21.67 -11.95
N THR A 726 -24.39 -22.90 -12.20
CA THR A 726 -25.54 -23.23 -13.07
C THR A 726 -26.85 -22.73 -12.48
N ILE A 727 -27.03 -22.85 -11.16
CA ILE A 727 -28.20 -22.35 -10.45
C ILE A 727 -28.28 -20.82 -10.54
N LEU A 728 -27.21 -20.11 -10.15
CA LEU A 728 -27.22 -18.65 -10.06
C LEU A 728 -27.10 -17.93 -11.41
N LEU A 729 -26.50 -18.55 -12.44
CA LEU A 729 -26.38 -17.97 -13.78
C LEU A 729 -27.45 -18.46 -14.77
N GLY A 730 -28.11 -19.58 -14.48
CA GLY A 730 -29.11 -20.17 -15.36
C GLY A 730 -30.50 -20.17 -14.72
N ALA A 731 -30.68 -21.00 -13.69
CA ALA A 731 -32.00 -21.28 -13.13
C ALA A 731 -32.67 -20.05 -12.49
N VAL A 732 -31.94 -19.28 -11.67
CA VAL A 732 -32.50 -18.11 -10.97
C VAL A 732 -32.83 -16.96 -11.94
N PRO A 733 -31.94 -16.56 -12.87
CA PRO A 733 -32.30 -15.59 -13.90
C PRO A 733 -33.49 -16.02 -14.77
N ALA A 734 -33.58 -17.30 -15.14
CA ALA A 734 -34.74 -17.83 -15.87
C ALA A 734 -36.02 -17.70 -15.04
N LEU A 735 -35.98 -18.02 -13.74
CA LEU A 735 -37.11 -17.86 -12.83
C LEU A 735 -37.55 -16.38 -12.71
N ILE A 736 -36.60 -15.45 -12.61
CA ILE A 736 -36.88 -14.00 -12.60
C ILE A 736 -37.65 -13.59 -13.87
N LEU A 737 -37.21 -14.06 -15.05
CA LEU A 737 -37.88 -13.78 -16.31
C LEU A 737 -39.27 -14.43 -16.41
N ILE A 738 -39.44 -15.66 -15.91
CA ILE A 738 -40.74 -16.36 -15.87
C ILE A 738 -41.72 -15.61 -14.96
N ILE A 739 -41.28 -15.20 -13.76
CA ILE A 739 -42.10 -14.39 -12.84
C ILE A 739 -42.47 -13.06 -13.52
N GLY A 740 -41.52 -12.41 -14.18
CA GLY A 740 -41.78 -11.18 -14.92
C GLY A 740 -42.81 -11.36 -16.03
N ALA A 741 -42.70 -12.42 -16.82
CA ALA A 741 -43.66 -12.76 -17.86
C ALA A 741 -45.06 -13.02 -17.26
N ALA A 742 -45.16 -13.77 -16.16
CA ALA A 742 -46.42 -14.05 -15.48
C ALA A 742 -47.10 -12.76 -14.98
N VAL A 743 -46.34 -11.84 -14.38
CA VAL A 743 -46.84 -10.52 -13.94
C VAL A 743 -47.36 -9.71 -15.12
N LEU A 744 -46.62 -9.66 -16.23
CA LEU A 744 -46.99 -8.92 -17.43
C LEU A 744 -48.23 -9.50 -18.12
N ILE A 745 -48.35 -10.83 -18.19
CA ILE A 745 -49.51 -11.53 -18.76
C ILE A 745 -50.76 -11.29 -17.89
N ARG A 746 -50.63 -11.42 -16.56
CA ARG A 746 -51.75 -11.19 -15.64
C ARG A 746 -52.27 -9.75 -15.74
N ARG A 747 -51.38 -8.78 -15.92
CA ARG A 747 -51.75 -7.38 -16.16
C ARG A 747 -52.46 -7.18 -17.50
N LYS A 748 -52.12 -7.91 -18.57
CA LYS A 748 -52.83 -7.76 -19.85
C LYS A 748 -54.25 -8.35 -19.83
N ARG A 749 -54.53 -9.27 -18.90
CA ARG A 749 -55.83 -9.93 -18.75
C ARG A 749 -56.81 -9.18 -17.83
N ASN A 750 -56.32 -8.26 -17.01
CA ASN A 750 -57.08 -7.40 -16.11
C ASN A 750 -57.03 -5.95 -16.59
#